data_AF-A0A8J2UB21-F1
#
_entry.id   AF-A0A8J2UB21-F1
#
_cell.length_a   1.000
_cell.length_b   1.000
_cell.length_c   1.000
_cell.angle_alpha   90.00
_cell.angle_beta   90.00
_cell.angle_gamma   90.00
#
_symmetry.space_group_name_H-M   'P 1'
#
loop_
_entity.id
_entity.type
_entity.pdbx_description
1 polymer ?
#
loop_
_entity_poly.entity_id
_entity_poly.type
_entity_poly.pdbx_seq_one_letter_code
_entity_poly.pdbx_strand_id
1 'polypeptide(L)'
;MKFNMSGKSSITLLSAALLMGGVTGCVDGGSADNKDFEYTPEERPLGVLAGEDAEYAPGTDITISGRLTGTVTNETLLWTQTAGEPLEGIDWTSPEFTFVVETVDGIETYEFELVALDGAGEVVNDEDGNPLMDDVKITVFDPDAVITLEAEEARFSAELEIATEGHEMFIPGASGDAHLSDMLPGTEVVFDVEMDAESAGLYSLYLNYAIGAGYGGKQGTLSVNGVEYSLDLQETGAWEELRVGTVNFEQGTTEVTVCCGWNYYRVDAIKLVPSSGEAPLLPVPATLVNENSTDEAYALMEFMVGHYGTNTITGQTEYSDYANGNYGLRDYQRVVDATGGEAPAIVAFDFMDYSKSRDDHPDKDKGTLTEDMIAAQADKNVVLSALWHWGAPSGHAEGEVGQFYTANTTFDLAATLADTSSDDYAALIADMDIVAAELKKLQDAGLAVIWRPIHEAAGGWFWWGATGADAYKELWMLMYDRFTTHHGLNNLIWAYTFTDRLDMDWYPGDEYVDIAGFDGYVDGHDPDAPFVGQFNTLKEHFNGKKLIALTETGAVPNVEFMHETGAMWSFYITWNSDSDWNNPATIGPAAMDPAVIAENYSYSALVNNDDLPGGIEKAGAGTVADFDHTDGFEAQVNWGPTTGLAYSSAWSKYGDKSMGVSKDLTAIADLGNVVLQTYPVIATDSPSTLSLTAYAMNAGADVNVHMFVKGLDADGNPVEQWPEATTINGEAVELSLDITGYTEVTGYGVRFQNMDATQTDASFFIDSVMLDDELIADFESVEGYEGQINWSGAPGLATSKAWSSAGEQAIAFFRDLTEVEGATDVIIQTYPEGGIDVSMYDSITVDATAMNAAGAQVMLFVKDQDDAWTDSGAVDADNVELTIDLTEIDHLNGFGIRFINFDAASTDAKFFADYVRFSNADGDTTYDDFEQLNGWEGQVNWAPTSGLTPSEDWGVDGTNSMSLVKDLSAETEPGNVVLQTYPGLLLEDGLTAIKLTAYAEGAGADVNVHMFVKGVDADGNDVEQWPAAVNVDGAPVALMLDITGYQEIKGYGVRFQGLDATATEAKFYVDSVMLEASAE
;
A
#
# COMPACT_ATOMS: atom_id res chain seq x y z
N MET A 1 12.05 -36.64 47.05
CA MET A 1 11.37 -37.08 48.29
C MET A 1 9.96 -37.49 47.87
N LYS A 2 9.49 -38.69 48.26
CA LYS A 2 8.19 -39.26 47.82
C LYS A 2 6.97 -38.57 48.47
N PHE A 3 5.81 -38.78 47.82
CA PHE A 3 4.39 -38.69 48.27
C PHE A 3 3.71 -37.34 48.04
N ASN A 4 2.43 -37.23 47.64
CA ASN A 4 1.41 -38.18 47.16
C ASN A 4 0.18 -37.37 46.71
N MET A 5 -0.62 -37.98 45.85
CA MET A 5 -1.93 -37.58 45.35
C MET A 5 -3.01 -37.20 46.39
N SER A 6 -4.02 -36.49 45.87
CA SER A 6 -5.47 -36.48 46.17
C SER A 6 -5.96 -35.08 46.57
N GLY A 7 -7.02 -34.49 46.00
CA GLY A 7 -8.01 -34.92 45.03
C GLY A 7 -9.27 -34.04 45.17
N LYS A 8 -10.09 -34.07 44.12
CA LYS A 8 -11.53 -33.72 44.07
C LYS A 8 -11.95 -32.25 44.03
N SER A 9 -12.69 -31.97 42.95
CA SER A 9 -13.61 -30.87 42.72
C SER A 9 -14.72 -30.80 43.78
N SER A 10 -15.27 -29.60 43.97
CA SER A 10 -16.72 -29.31 43.94
C SER A 10 -17.01 -27.89 44.49
N ILE A 11 -17.47 -27.01 43.59
CA ILE A 11 -18.78 -26.34 43.68
C ILE A 11 -19.00 -25.38 44.89
N THR A 12 -18.81 -24.08 44.60
CA THR A 12 -19.90 -23.08 44.54
C THR A 12 -20.13 -22.07 45.70
N LEU A 13 -20.22 -20.80 45.26
CA LEU A 13 -21.00 -19.64 45.73
C LEU A 13 -20.57 -18.80 46.95
N LEU A 14 -20.17 -17.57 46.59
CA LEU A 14 -20.76 -16.28 46.99
C LEU A 14 -20.15 -15.48 48.17
N SER A 15 -19.88 -14.22 47.83
CA SER A 15 -19.98 -13.00 48.64
C SER A 15 -18.79 -12.51 49.48
N ALA A 16 -18.20 -11.45 48.93
CA ALA A 16 -17.55 -10.30 49.57
C ALA A 16 -17.76 -10.08 51.08
N ALA A 17 -16.67 -9.74 51.78
CA ALA A 17 -16.67 -8.76 52.87
C ALA A 17 -15.26 -8.23 53.16
N LEU A 18 -15.15 -6.90 53.16
CA LEU A 18 -14.07 -6.08 53.72
C LEU A 18 -13.54 -6.61 55.07
N LEU A 19 -12.23 -6.42 55.33
CA LEU A 19 -11.72 -5.91 56.62
C LEU A 19 -10.24 -5.54 56.57
N MET A 20 -9.95 -4.26 56.83
CA MET A 20 -8.64 -3.77 57.28
C MET A 20 -8.26 -4.38 58.64
N GLY A 21 -6.96 -4.61 58.87
CA GLY A 21 -6.44 -4.87 60.22
C GLY A 21 -4.96 -5.25 60.20
N GLY A 22 -4.08 -4.28 60.47
CA GLY A 22 -2.65 -4.37 60.24
C GLY A 22 -1.79 -5.05 61.31
N VAL A 23 -0.48 -5.07 61.04
CA VAL A 23 0.58 -5.26 62.03
C VAL A 23 1.76 -4.36 61.67
N THR A 24 1.99 -3.35 62.51
CA THR A 24 3.21 -2.51 62.56
C THR A 24 4.34 -3.22 63.28
N GLY A 25 5.57 -3.11 62.79
CA GLY A 25 6.80 -3.47 63.52
C GLY A 25 8.09 -3.09 62.77
N CYS A 26 8.59 -1.87 63.03
CA CYS A 26 9.80 -1.24 62.46
C CYS A 26 11.11 -2.03 62.61
N VAL A 27 11.99 -1.95 61.60
CA VAL A 27 13.41 -1.53 61.75
C VAL A 27 13.82 -0.74 60.51
N ASP A 28 14.38 0.45 60.76
CA ASP A 28 14.76 1.54 59.86
C ASP A 28 16.18 1.37 59.30
N GLY A 29 16.44 1.82 58.06
CA GLY A 29 17.72 1.62 57.39
C GLY A 29 17.90 2.14 55.95
N GLY A 30 17.48 3.38 55.65
CA GLY A 30 18.24 4.31 54.79
C GLY A 30 18.20 4.20 53.25
N SER A 31 17.27 4.96 52.66
CA SER A 31 17.31 5.69 51.37
C SER A 31 17.78 4.99 50.09
N ALA A 32 16.81 4.56 49.29
CA ALA A 32 16.80 4.79 47.84
C ALA A 32 15.49 5.52 47.52
N ASP A 33 15.56 6.56 46.68
CA ASP A 33 14.41 7.35 46.25
C ASP A 33 13.40 6.45 45.53
N ASN A 34 12.36 6.04 46.25
CA ASN A 34 11.17 5.47 45.64
C ASN A 34 10.36 6.66 45.11
N LYS A 35 10.66 7.09 43.88
CA LYS A 35 9.63 7.79 43.10
C LYS A 35 8.53 6.77 42.90
N ASP A 36 7.38 7.03 43.50
CA ASP A 36 6.16 6.28 43.22
C ASP A 36 5.93 6.39 41.70
N PHE A 37 6.17 5.29 40.98
CA PHE A 37 5.60 5.11 39.66
C PHE A 37 4.11 4.84 39.90
N GLU A 38 3.27 5.84 39.63
CA GLU A 38 1.86 5.57 39.39
C GLU A 38 1.79 4.80 38.07
N TYR A 39 1.67 3.49 38.19
CA TYR A 39 1.24 2.64 37.08
C TYR A 39 -0.22 2.98 36.80
N THR A 40 -0.46 3.78 35.76
CA THR A 40 -1.74 3.85 35.08
C THR A 40 -1.81 2.64 34.15
N PRO A 41 -2.72 1.68 34.37
CA PRO A 41 -2.98 0.63 33.40
C PRO A 41 -3.39 1.28 32.07
N GLU A 42 -2.71 0.93 31.00
CA GLU A 42 -2.96 1.46 29.66
C GLU A 42 -4.25 0.87 29.08
N GLU A 43 -5.05 1.70 28.42
CA GLU A 43 -6.25 1.26 27.71
C GLU A 43 -5.82 0.67 26.36
N ARG A 44 -6.02 -0.65 26.18
CA ARG A 44 -5.79 -1.39 24.94
C ARG A 44 -7.10 -1.47 24.16
N PRO A 45 -7.09 -1.39 22.81
CA PRO A 45 -8.30 -1.55 21.99
C PRO A 45 -9.04 -2.84 22.34
N LEU A 46 -10.36 -2.73 22.49
CA LEU A 46 -11.22 -3.86 22.81
C LEU A 46 -11.27 -4.80 21.61
N GLY A 47 -11.17 -6.10 21.84
CA GLY A 47 -11.37 -7.12 20.80
C GLY A 47 -12.27 -8.25 21.29
N VAL A 48 -12.70 -9.10 20.36
CA VAL A 48 -13.52 -10.27 20.64
C VAL A 48 -12.88 -11.50 19.99
N LEU A 49 -12.92 -12.64 20.69
CA LEU A 49 -12.41 -13.91 20.18
C LEU A 49 -13.42 -15.01 20.46
N ALA A 50 -13.86 -15.69 19.41
CA ALA A 50 -14.62 -16.93 19.44
C ALA A 50 -13.67 -18.13 19.62
N GLY A 51 -14.25 -19.31 19.81
CA GLY A 51 -13.48 -20.56 19.87
C GLY A 51 -13.06 -21.00 18.48
N GLU A 52 -12.24 -22.04 18.39
CA GLU A 52 -11.84 -22.59 17.09
C GLU A 52 -12.97 -23.40 16.44
N ASP A 53 -12.97 -23.39 15.11
CA ASP A 53 -13.74 -24.34 14.32
C ASP A 53 -13.37 -25.76 14.71
N ALA A 54 -14.38 -26.59 14.95
CA ALA A 54 -14.16 -27.93 15.46
C ALA A 54 -15.21 -28.92 14.96
N GLU A 55 -14.77 -30.17 14.77
CA GLU A 55 -15.64 -31.26 14.35
C GLU A 55 -15.96 -32.23 15.48
N TYR A 56 -17.23 -32.59 15.63
CA TYR A 56 -17.68 -33.49 16.70
C TYR A 56 -18.57 -34.62 16.18
N ALA A 57 -18.43 -35.79 16.80
CA ALA A 57 -19.39 -36.88 16.62
C ALA A 57 -20.71 -36.59 17.37
N PRO A 58 -21.85 -37.15 16.93
CA PRO A 58 -23.14 -36.92 17.56
C PRO A 58 -23.16 -37.48 18.99
N GLY A 59 -23.84 -36.78 19.89
CA GLY A 59 -23.93 -37.13 21.31
C GLY A 59 -22.73 -36.68 22.15
N THR A 60 -21.80 -35.92 21.58
CA THR A 60 -20.68 -35.30 22.32
C THR A 60 -21.14 -34.00 22.98
N ASP A 61 -20.66 -33.73 24.20
CA ASP A 61 -20.81 -32.41 24.84
C ASP A 61 -19.88 -31.42 24.12
N ILE A 62 -20.46 -30.54 23.31
CA ILE A 62 -19.76 -29.52 22.53
C ILE A 62 -19.74 -28.23 23.34
N THR A 63 -18.57 -27.72 23.67
CA THR A 63 -18.41 -26.48 24.45
C THR A 63 -17.76 -25.42 23.58
N ILE A 64 -18.47 -24.31 23.38
CA ILE A 64 -17.95 -23.14 22.69
C ILE A 64 -17.63 -22.10 23.75
N SER A 65 -16.45 -21.50 23.64
CA SER A 65 -16.00 -20.42 24.51
C SER A 65 -15.59 -19.21 23.70
N GLY A 66 -15.81 -18.04 24.23
CA GLY A 66 -15.41 -16.77 23.68
C GLY A 66 -14.97 -15.83 24.77
N ARG A 67 -14.16 -14.84 24.41
CA ARG A 67 -13.60 -13.88 25.36
C ARG A 67 -13.44 -12.51 24.72
N LEU A 68 -13.52 -11.48 25.55
CA LEU A 68 -13.04 -10.15 25.20
C LEU A 68 -11.52 -10.09 25.41
N THR A 69 -10.84 -9.34 24.54
CA THR A 69 -9.43 -9.01 24.62
C THR A 69 -9.26 -7.49 24.73
N GLY A 70 -8.05 -7.02 25.04
CA GLY A 70 -7.80 -5.60 25.28
C GLY A 70 -8.25 -5.11 26.66
N THR A 71 -8.47 -3.80 26.80
CA THR A 71 -8.89 -3.19 28.07
C THR A 71 -10.41 -3.23 28.19
N VAL A 72 -10.89 -4.23 28.94
CA VAL A 72 -12.31 -4.42 29.25
C VAL A 72 -12.66 -3.63 30.51
N THR A 73 -13.53 -2.63 30.38
CA THR A 73 -14.03 -1.81 31.48
C THR A 73 -15.42 -2.25 31.95
N ASN A 74 -16.38 -2.35 31.04
CA ASN A 74 -17.78 -2.68 31.33
C ASN A 74 -18.43 -3.54 30.23
N GLU A 75 -17.66 -3.94 29.23
CA GLU A 75 -18.11 -4.62 28.04
C GLU A 75 -18.40 -6.09 28.34
N THR A 76 -19.33 -6.66 27.56
CA THR A 76 -19.80 -8.04 27.71
C THR A 76 -19.88 -8.72 26.34
N LEU A 77 -20.19 -10.01 26.31
CA LEU A 77 -20.25 -10.79 25.08
C LEU A 77 -21.70 -11.15 24.76
N LEU A 78 -22.01 -11.22 23.47
CA LEU A 78 -23.25 -11.78 22.98
C LEU A 78 -22.97 -12.74 21.83
N TRP A 79 -23.37 -13.97 22.01
CA TRP A 79 -23.40 -14.98 20.97
C TRP A 79 -24.71 -14.91 20.17
N THR A 80 -24.62 -15.11 18.88
CA THR A 80 -25.76 -15.29 17.97
C THR A 80 -25.52 -16.51 17.13
N GLN A 81 -26.42 -17.49 17.17
CA GLN A 81 -26.39 -18.58 16.20
C GLN A 81 -26.87 -18.05 14.85
N THR A 82 -26.00 -18.12 13.84
CA THR A 82 -26.25 -17.60 12.49
C THR A 82 -26.63 -18.72 11.51
N ALA A 83 -26.21 -19.97 11.77
CA ALA A 83 -26.59 -21.14 10.97
C ALA A 83 -26.78 -22.42 11.81
N GLY A 84 -27.35 -23.45 11.18
CA GLY A 84 -27.66 -24.74 11.80
C GLY A 84 -29.06 -24.81 12.43
N GLU A 85 -29.45 -26.00 12.90
CA GLU A 85 -30.72 -26.15 13.62
C GLU A 85 -30.70 -25.35 14.94
N PRO A 86 -31.76 -24.60 15.26
CA PRO A 86 -31.75 -23.71 16.42
C PRO A 86 -31.52 -24.45 17.75
N LEU A 87 -30.50 -24.03 18.50
CA LEU A 87 -30.22 -24.57 19.83
C LEU A 87 -31.17 -23.96 20.89
N GLU A 88 -31.77 -24.82 21.72
CA GLU A 88 -32.64 -24.40 22.82
C GLU A 88 -31.90 -24.38 24.17
N GLY A 89 -32.22 -23.40 25.02
CA GLY A 89 -31.74 -23.37 26.42
C GLY A 89 -30.32 -22.85 26.60
N ILE A 90 -29.71 -22.28 25.55
CA ILE A 90 -28.42 -21.60 25.60
C ILE A 90 -28.54 -20.22 26.23
N ASP A 91 -27.61 -19.90 27.12
CA ASP A 91 -27.40 -18.54 27.61
C ASP A 91 -26.40 -17.85 26.70
N TRP A 92 -26.92 -17.16 25.68
CA TRP A 92 -26.13 -16.46 24.66
C TRP A 92 -25.27 -15.31 25.21
N THR A 93 -25.49 -14.88 26.46
CA THR A 93 -24.66 -13.85 27.11
C THR A 93 -23.52 -14.42 27.94
N SER A 94 -23.46 -15.75 28.04
CA SER A 94 -22.37 -16.44 28.72
C SER A 94 -21.13 -16.44 27.82
N PRO A 95 -19.93 -16.16 28.36
CA PRO A 95 -18.68 -16.31 27.62
C PRO A 95 -18.48 -17.73 27.09
N GLU A 96 -19.12 -18.72 27.71
CA GLU A 96 -19.03 -20.13 27.32
C GLU A 96 -20.41 -20.78 27.39
N PHE A 97 -20.74 -21.61 26.42
CA PHE A 97 -21.94 -22.44 26.44
C PHE A 97 -21.66 -23.85 25.90
N THR A 98 -22.47 -24.81 26.35
CA THR A 98 -22.38 -26.21 25.93
C THR A 98 -23.68 -26.67 25.33
N PHE A 99 -23.61 -27.42 24.23
CA PHE A 99 -24.75 -28.08 23.61
C PHE A 99 -24.38 -29.49 23.15
N VAL A 100 -25.40 -30.28 22.78
CA VAL A 100 -25.25 -31.64 22.28
C VAL A 100 -26.14 -31.80 21.06
N VAL A 101 -25.56 -32.30 19.98
CA VAL A 101 -26.32 -32.69 18.78
C VAL A 101 -26.45 -34.21 18.80
N GLU A 102 -27.65 -34.71 19.10
CA GLU A 102 -27.86 -36.14 19.39
C GLU A 102 -27.73 -37.04 18.14
N THR A 103 -28.13 -36.55 16.97
CA THR A 103 -28.09 -37.29 15.69
C THR A 103 -28.00 -36.33 14.52
N VAL A 104 -27.20 -36.68 13.50
CA VAL A 104 -27.14 -35.98 12.20
C VAL A 104 -27.23 -37.00 11.05
N ASP A 105 -27.63 -36.56 9.86
CA ASP A 105 -27.68 -37.36 8.62
C ASP A 105 -26.75 -36.69 7.59
N GLY A 106 -25.55 -37.23 7.40
CA GLY A 106 -24.49 -36.56 6.65
C GLY A 106 -23.69 -35.57 7.50
N ILE A 107 -23.74 -34.27 7.17
CA ILE A 107 -23.00 -33.23 7.88
C ILE A 107 -23.97 -32.13 8.27
N GLU A 108 -23.91 -31.69 9.52
CA GLU A 108 -24.66 -30.54 10.00
C GLU A 108 -23.69 -29.49 10.55
N THR A 109 -23.83 -28.27 10.06
CA THR A 109 -23.00 -27.14 10.46
C THR A 109 -23.80 -26.20 11.34
N TYR A 110 -23.18 -25.76 12.43
CA TYR A 110 -23.68 -24.75 13.34
C TYR A 110 -22.69 -23.59 13.33
N GLU A 111 -23.15 -22.40 12.96
CA GLU A 111 -22.31 -21.19 12.94
C GLU A 111 -22.79 -20.24 14.03
N PHE A 112 -21.83 -19.64 14.72
CA PHE A 112 -22.07 -18.72 15.82
C PHE A 112 -21.21 -17.49 15.63
N GLU A 113 -21.84 -16.33 15.72
CA GLU A 113 -21.18 -15.03 15.77
C GLU A 113 -21.10 -14.58 17.23
N LEU A 114 -19.97 -14.03 17.62
CA LEU A 114 -19.71 -13.45 18.92
C LEU A 114 -19.44 -11.97 18.75
N VAL A 115 -20.23 -11.13 19.39
CA VAL A 115 -20.02 -9.68 19.38
C VAL A 115 -19.67 -9.15 20.77
N ALA A 116 -18.86 -8.10 20.80
CA ALA A 116 -18.67 -7.30 22.00
C ALA A 116 -19.86 -6.33 22.18
N LEU A 117 -20.36 -6.22 23.41
CA LEU A 117 -21.38 -5.25 23.80
C LEU A 117 -20.81 -4.26 24.82
N ASP A 118 -21.14 -2.98 24.67
CA ASP A 118 -20.75 -1.94 25.60
C ASP A 118 -21.53 -2.02 26.94
N GLY A 119 -21.20 -1.15 27.89
CA GLY A 119 -21.91 -1.05 29.19
C GLY A 119 -23.39 -0.66 29.10
N ALA A 120 -23.89 -0.23 27.93
CA ALA A 120 -25.30 0.03 27.64
C ALA A 120 -26.00 -1.16 26.95
N GLY A 121 -25.24 -2.15 26.47
CA GLY A 121 -25.72 -3.32 25.74
C GLY A 121 -25.84 -3.11 24.23
N GLU A 122 -25.19 -2.09 23.67
CA GLU A 122 -25.07 -1.87 22.22
C GLU A 122 -23.80 -2.53 21.68
N VAL A 123 -23.79 -2.94 20.41
CA VAL A 123 -22.61 -3.57 19.79
C VAL A 123 -21.48 -2.55 19.74
N VAL A 124 -20.30 -2.97 20.20
CA VAL A 124 -19.09 -2.15 20.11
C VAL A 124 -18.58 -2.26 18.67
N ASN A 125 -18.32 -1.13 18.04
CA ASN A 125 -17.72 -1.08 16.72
C ASN A 125 -16.24 -0.66 16.81
N ASP A 126 -15.44 -1.06 15.83
CA ASP A 126 -14.09 -0.57 15.61
C ASP A 126 -14.09 0.88 15.07
N GLU A 127 -12.89 1.41 14.82
CA GLU A 127 -12.67 2.79 14.38
C GLU A 127 -13.28 3.08 13.00
N ASP A 128 -13.47 2.03 12.18
CA ASP A 128 -14.10 2.08 10.85
C ASP A 128 -15.63 1.89 10.91
N GLY A 129 -16.19 1.68 12.10
CA GLY A 129 -17.62 1.52 12.32
C GLY A 129 -18.14 0.09 12.11
N ASN A 130 -17.27 -0.89 11.90
CA ASN A 130 -17.64 -2.30 11.81
C ASN A 130 -17.84 -2.89 13.21
N PRO A 131 -18.81 -3.79 13.43
CA PRO A 131 -18.99 -4.42 14.73
C PRO A 131 -17.78 -5.29 15.08
N LEU A 132 -17.27 -5.14 16.32
CA LEU A 132 -16.25 -6.02 16.89
C LEU A 132 -16.85 -7.40 17.09
N MET A 133 -16.62 -8.27 16.10
CA MET A 133 -17.18 -9.60 16.02
C MET A 133 -16.14 -10.66 15.64
N ASP A 134 -16.41 -11.89 16.03
CA ASP A 134 -15.69 -13.09 15.62
C ASP A 134 -16.71 -14.21 15.42
N ASP A 135 -16.39 -15.23 14.63
CA ASP A 135 -17.29 -16.35 14.39
C ASP A 135 -16.62 -17.69 14.64
N VAL A 136 -17.45 -18.70 14.89
CA VAL A 136 -16.99 -20.07 15.05
C VAL A 136 -17.99 -21.01 14.40
N LYS A 137 -17.43 -22.00 13.70
CA LYS A 137 -18.15 -23.02 12.97
C LYS A 137 -17.92 -24.38 13.60
N ILE A 138 -19.02 -24.95 14.11
CA ILE A 138 -19.04 -26.31 14.63
C ILE A 138 -19.66 -27.23 13.60
N THR A 139 -18.89 -28.24 13.19
CA THR A 139 -19.37 -29.27 12.29
C THR A 139 -19.67 -30.54 13.07
N VAL A 140 -20.92 -30.97 13.05
CA VAL A 140 -21.31 -32.29 13.58
C VAL A 140 -21.52 -33.22 12.41
N PHE A 141 -20.73 -34.29 12.35
CA PHE A 141 -20.73 -35.23 11.24
C PHE A 141 -21.37 -36.55 11.65
N ASP A 142 -22.04 -37.19 10.69
CA ASP A 142 -22.45 -38.58 10.80
C ASP A 142 -21.18 -39.43 10.81
N PRO A 143 -20.95 -40.30 11.80
CA PRO A 143 -19.81 -41.23 11.77
C PRO A 143 -19.71 -42.05 10.49
N ASP A 144 -20.84 -42.28 9.78
CA ASP A 144 -20.85 -42.95 8.48
C ASP A 144 -20.30 -42.07 7.33
N ALA A 145 -20.16 -40.76 7.51
CA ALA A 145 -19.53 -39.82 6.58
C ALA A 145 -18.00 -39.70 6.76
N VAL A 146 -17.45 -40.26 7.86
CA VAL A 146 -16.00 -40.33 8.08
C VAL A 146 -15.42 -41.43 7.20
N ILE A 147 -14.44 -41.06 6.38
CA ILE A 147 -13.69 -42.04 5.61
C ILE A 147 -12.52 -42.50 6.49
N THR A 148 -12.56 -43.76 6.93
CA THR A 148 -11.45 -44.40 7.64
C THR A 148 -10.74 -45.36 6.70
N LEU A 149 -9.42 -45.21 6.57
CA LEU A 149 -8.59 -46.14 5.82
C LEU A 149 -7.65 -46.86 6.79
N GLU A 150 -7.79 -48.18 6.89
CA GLU A 150 -7.02 -49.03 7.80
C GLU A 150 -5.61 -49.29 7.26
N ALA A 151 -4.60 -49.20 8.13
CA ALA A 151 -3.20 -49.32 7.74
C ALA A 151 -2.83 -50.74 7.28
N GLU A 152 -3.50 -51.78 7.77
CA GLU A 152 -3.32 -53.15 7.29
C GLU A 152 -3.87 -53.41 5.88
N GLU A 153 -4.73 -52.51 5.36
CA GLU A 153 -5.27 -52.56 4.00
C GLU A 153 -4.51 -51.64 3.03
N ALA A 154 -3.72 -50.71 3.57
CA ALA A 154 -2.85 -49.80 2.84
C ALA A 154 -1.66 -50.52 2.18
N ARG A 155 -0.94 -49.81 1.31
CA ARG A 155 0.35 -50.28 0.76
C ARG A 155 1.44 -49.93 1.76
N PHE A 156 2.21 -50.90 2.24
CA PHE A 156 3.27 -50.64 3.21
C PHE A 156 4.56 -51.38 2.90
N SER A 157 5.68 -50.89 3.43
CA SER A 157 7.01 -51.50 3.26
C SER A 157 7.05 -52.95 3.76
N ALA A 158 7.81 -53.81 3.08
CA ALA A 158 7.85 -55.26 3.35
C ALA A 158 8.41 -55.62 4.74
N GLU A 159 9.11 -54.68 5.39
CA GLU A 159 9.66 -54.76 6.73
C GLU A 159 8.61 -54.58 7.83
N LEU A 160 7.41 -54.09 7.51
CA LEU A 160 6.30 -53.92 8.44
C LEU A 160 5.43 -55.19 8.49
N GLU A 161 4.95 -55.52 9.68
CA GLU A 161 4.10 -56.69 9.95
C GLU A 161 2.72 -56.24 10.45
N ILE A 162 1.67 -56.91 10.00
CA ILE A 162 0.31 -56.73 10.54
C ILE A 162 0.23 -57.40 11.92
N ALA A 163 -0.01 -56.61 12.96
CA ALA A 163 -0.20 -57.05 14.33
C ALA A 163 -1.68 -57.28 14.62
N THR A 164 -2.01 -58.50 15.06
CA THR A 164 -3.37 -58.92 15.50
C THR A 164 -3.30 -59.52 16.90
N GLU A 165 -4.44 -59.82 17.54
CA GLU A 165 -4.49 -60.38 18.90
C GLU A 165 -3.55 -61.60 19.05
N GLY A 166 -2.55 -61.48 19.92
CA GLY A 166 -1.52 -62.50 20.16
C GLY A 166 -0.16 -62.23 19.50
N HIS A 167 -0.05 -61.19 18.68
CA HIS A 167 1.22 -60.65 18.19
C HIS A 167 1.96 -59.90 19.32
N GLU A 168 3.31 -59.92 19.33
CA GLU A 168 4.11 -59.28 20.39
C GLU A 168 3.90 -57.75 20.43
N MET A 169 3.65 -57.15 19.27
CA MET A 169 3.44 -55.71 19.10
C MET A 169 1.96 -55.31 19.06
N PHE A 170 1.03 -56.21 19.39
CA PHE A 170 -0.40 -55.88 19.34
C PHE A 170 -0.81 -54.93 20.48
N ILE A 171 -1.50 -53.84 20.14
CA ILE A 171 -2.14 -52.92 21.09
C ILE A 171 -3.66 -53.04 20.91
N PRO A 172 -4.42 -53.45 21.95
CA PRO A 172 -5.87 -53.53 21.84
C PRO A 172 -6.51 -52.14 21.71
N GLY A 173 -7.60 -52.03 20.95
CA GLY A 173 -8.34 -50.78 20.75
C GLY A 173 -8.00 -50.02 19.48
N ALA A 174 -7.28 -50.66 18.54
CA ALA A 174 -7.12 -50.23 17.16
C ALA A 174 -8.49 -50.11 16.46
N SER A 175 -8.56 -49.31 15.40
CA SER A 175 -9.65 -49.34 14.44
C SER A 175 -9.64 -50.73 13.76
N GLY A 176 -10.79 -51.40 13.75
CA GLY A 176 -10.83 -52.82 13.34
C GLY A 176 -10.17 -53.79 14.34
N ASP A 177 -9.53 -54.84 13.81
CA ASP A 177 -8.96 -55.96 14.59
C ASP A 177 -7.43 -56.13 14.38
N ALA A 178 -6.79 -55.24 13.61
CA ALA A 178 -5.36 -55.27 13.30
C ALA A 178 -4.77 -53.85 13.23
N HIS A 179 -3.45 -53.75 13.12
CA HIS A 179 -2.70 -52.51 12.87
C HIS A 179 -1.28 -52.85 12.42
N LEU A 180 -0.44 -51.88 12.07
CA LEU A 180 0.96 -52.14 11.70
C LEU A 180 1.90 -52.18 12.91
N SER A 181 2.99 -52.96 12.77
CA SER A 181 4.13 -52.98 13.69
C SER A 181 4.85 -51.63 13.76
N ASP A 182 5.83 -51.51 14.67
CA ASP A 182 6.67 -50.31 14.76
C ASP A 182 7.23 -49.94 13.39
N MET A 183 6.98 -48.71 12.95
CA MET A 183 7.64 -48.14 11.78
C MET A 183 9.16 -48.14 12.00
N LEU A 184 9.93 -48.53 10.99
CA LEU A 184 11.39 -48.58 11.05
C LEU A 184 11.97 -47.49 10.14
N PRO A 185 13.21 -47.04 10.40
CA PRO A 185 13.86 -46.08 9.49
C PRO A 185 13.84 -46.56 8.04
N GLY A 186 13.27 -45.74 7.15
CA GLY A 186 13.11 -46.03 5.72
C GLY A 186 11.88 -46.85 5.34
N THR A 187 10.96 -47.10 6.28
CA THR A 187 9.64 -47.69 5.96
C THR A 187 8.58 -46.62 5.76
N GLU A 188 7.57 -46.94 4.98
CA GLU A 188 6.43 -46.08 4.66
C GLU A 188 5.12 -46.88 4.67
N VAL A 189 4.01 -46.16 4.90
CA VAL A 189 2.63 -46.62 4.75
C VAL A 189 1.93 -45.64 3.82
N VAL A 190 1.38 -46.13 2.72
CA VAL A 190 0.74 -45.35 1.65
C VAL A 190 -0.73 -45.74 1.56
N PHE A 191 -1.60 -44.80 1.88
CA PHE A 191 -3.04 -44.91 1.76
C PHE A 191 -3.48 -44.33 0.41
N ASP A 192 -4.19 -45.13 -0.38
CA ASP A 192 -4.81 -44.70 -1.63
C ASP A 192 -6.22 -44.17 -1.32
N VAL A 193 -6.35 -42.84 -1.29
CA VAL A 193 -7.64 -42.16 -1.03
C VAL A 193 -8.34 -41.93 -2.35
N GLU A 194 -9.45 -42.63 -2.57
CA GLU A 194 -10.26 -42.53 -3.79
C GLU A 194 -11.47 -41.62 -3.56
N MET A 195 -11.50 -40.46 -4.23
CA MET A 195 -12.63 -39.53 -4.20
C MET A 195 -13.39 -39.55 -5.52
N ASP A 196 -14.71 -39.68 -5.46
CA ASP A 196 -15.59 -39.38 -6.58
C ASP A 196 -16.00 -37.90 -6.60
N ALA A 197 -16.73 -37.49 -7.64
CA ALA A 197 -17.14 -36.09 -7.77
C ALA A 197 -18.10 -35.60 -6.66
N GLU A 198 -18.75 -36.52 -5.93
CA GLU A 198 -19.64 -36.17 -4.81
C GLU A 198 -18.90 -36.13 -3.47
N SER A 199 -17.75 -36.81 -3.38
CA SER A 199 -16.91 -36.90 -2.18
C SER A 199 -15.65 -36.01 -2.25
N ALA A 200 -15.37 -35.37 -3.39
CA ALA A 200 -14.27 -34.41 -3.50
C ALA A 200 -14.56 -33.14 -2.68
N GLY A 201 -13.54 -32.62 -1.98
CA GLY A 201 -13.66 -31.44 -1.13
C GLY A 201 -12.65 -31.40 0.00
N LEU A 202 -12.85 -30.49 0.95
CA LEU A 202 -11.99 -30.29 2.12
C LEU A 202 -12.27 -31.33 3.22
N TYR A 203 -11.19 -31.85 3.80
CA TYR A 203 -11.24 -32.80 4.91
C TYR A 203 -10.21 -32.46 5.97
N SER A 204 -10.61 -32.48 7.24
CA SER A 204 -9.67 -32.58 8.36
C SER A 204 -9.09 -34.00 8.37
N LEU A 205 -7.78 -34.10 8.18
CA LEU A 205 -7.04 -35.35 8.16
C LEU A 205 -6.50 -35.68 9.55
N TYR A 206 -6.80 -36.88 10.04
CA TYR A 206 -6.31 -37.40 11.31
C TYR A 206 -5.46 -38.66 11.08
N LEU A 207 -4.38 -38.79 11.84
CA LEU A 207 -3.55 -39.98 11.95
C LEU A 207 -3.84 -40.69 13.27
N ASN A 208 -4.31 -41.94 13.22
CA ASN A 208 -4.41 -42.78 14.40
C ASN A 208 -3.08 -43.52 14.63
N TYR A 209 -2.41 -43.20 15.73
CA TYR A 209 -1.08 -43.71 16.04
C TYR A 209 -0.97 -44.21 17.48
N ALA A 210 0.08 -44.99 17.74
CA ALA A 210 0.48 -45.33 19.10
C ALA A 210 1.99 -45.43 19.25
N ILE A 211 2.49 -44.99 20.40
CA ILE A 211 3.87 -45.23 20.82
C ILE A 211 3.86 -46.15 22.04
N GLY A 212 4.61 -47.25 21.94
CA GLY A 212 4.76 -48.19 23.05
C GLY A 212 5.43 -47.53 24.27
N ALA A 213 4.99 -47.90 25.48
CA ALA A 213 5.52 -47.32 26.72
C ALA A 213 7.05 -47.51 26.84
N GLY A 214 7.76 -46.43 27.19
CA GLY A 214 9.20 -46.34 27.38
C GLY A 214 10.01 -45.92 26.15
N TYR A 215 9.37 -45.57 25.04
CA TYR A 215 10.04 -45.17 23.80
C TYR A 215 10.34 -43.66 23.73
N GLY A 216 9.64 -42.82 24.52
CA GLY A 216 9.65 -41.36 24.38
C GLY A 216 8.89 -40.87 23.13
N GLY A 217 8.62 -39.57 23.04
CA GLY A 217 8.02 -38.95 21.85
C GLY A 217 8.84 -39.19 20.58
N LYS A 218 8.18 -39.10 19.43
CA LYS A 218 8.76 -39.28 18.09
C LYS A 218 8.34 -38.15 17.16
N GLN A 219 9.14 -37.99 16.13
CA GLN A 219 8.86 -37.13 15.01
C GLN A 219 8.65 -38.02 13.78
N GLY A 220 7.62 -37.73 13.01
CA GLY A 220 7.32 -38.40 11.74
C GLY A 220 6.91 -37.37 10.69
N THR A 221 6.64 -37.84 9.48
CA THR A 221 6.06 -37.02 8.43
C THR A 221 4.82 -37.72 7.87
N LEU A 222 3.81 -36.94 7.49
CA LEU A 222 2.73 -37.37 6.63
C LEU A 222 2.81 -36.53 5.37
N SER A 223 2.80 -37.15 4.19
CA SER A 223 2.71 -36.45 2.92
C SER A 223 1.36 -36.67 2.25
N VAL A 224 0.72 -35.63 1.73
CA VAL A 224 -0.42 -35.76 0.81
C VAL A 224 -0.02 -35.14 -0.52
N ASN A 225 -0.04 -35.90 -1.62
CA ASN A 225 0.32 -35.38 -2.96
C ASN A 225 1.70 -34.66 -3.03
N GLY A 226 2.67 -35.05 -2.20
CA GLY A 226 4.00 -34.42 -2.15
C GLY A 226 4.14 -33.35 -1.07
N VAL A 227 3.03 -32.90 -0.48
CA VAL A 227 3.00 -31.90 0.60
C VAL A 227 3.32 -32.57 1.92
N GLU A 228 4.44 -32.22 2.56
CA GLU A 228 4.84 -32.80 3.84
C GLU A 228 4.28 -32.03 5.05
N TYR A 229 3.61 -32.76 5.93
CA TYR A 229 3.14 -32.34 7.25
C TYR A 229 4.04 -32.97 8.32
N SER A 230 4.64 -32.15 9.17
CA SER A 230 5.44 -32.63 10.30
C SER A 230 4.55 -33.18 11.40
N LEU A 231 4.88 -34.36 11.93
CA LEU A 231 4.12 -35.03 12.99
C LEU A 231 4.92 -35.02 14.29
N ASP A 232 4.44 -34.31 15.31
CA ASP A 232 4.93 -34.46 16.68
C ASP A 232 4.08 -35.48 17.45
N LEU A 233 4.67 -36.64 17.71
CA LEU A 233 3.97 -37.81 18.25
C LEU A 233 4.39 -38.01 19.71
N GLN A 234 3.44 -37.85 20.63
CA GLN A 234 3.70 -38.03 22.06
C GLN A 234 3.76 -39.50 22.47
N GLU A 235 4.43 -39.80 23.59
CA GLU A 235 4.40 -41.16 24.14
C GLU A 235 3.07 -41.42 24.85
N THR A 236 2.17 -42.14 24.18
CA THR A 236 0.78 -42.34 24.63
C THR A 236 0.55 -43.64 25.40
N GLY A 237 1.23 -44.73 25.01
CA GLY A 237 1.00 -46.09 25.54
C GLY A 237 -0.33 -46.74 25.15
N ALA A 238 -1.15 -46.07 24.34
CA ALA A 238 -2.43 -46.50 23.79
C ALA A 238 -2.67 -45.82 22.42
N TRP A 239 -3.77 -46.15 21.72
CA TRP A 239 -4.14 -45.46 20.48
C TRP A 239 -4.60 -44.03 20.74
N GLU A 240 -4.11 -43.10 19.92
CA GLU A 240 -4.39 -41.68 19.97
C GLU A 240 -4.53 -41.12 18.55
N GLU A 241 -5.43 -40.16 18.38
CA GLU A 241 -5.68 -39.49 17.11
C GLU A 241 -4.94 -38.15 17.10
N LEU A 242 -4.02 -37.98 16.15
CA LEU A 242 -3.37 -36.70 15.87
C LEU A 242 -4.10 -36.03 14.70
N ARG A 243 -4.64 -34.83 14.90
CA ARG A 243 -5.08 -33.97 13.79
C ARG A 243 -3.84 -33.48 13.03
N VAL A 244 -3.79 -33.72 11.74
CA VAL A 244 -2.64 -33.39 10.87
C VAL A 244 -2.82 -32.03 10.21
N GLY A 245 -4.04 -31.74 9.73
CA GLY A 245 -4.38 -30.49 9.07
C GLY A 245 -5.66 -30.63 8.23
N THR A 246 -6.06 -29.54 7.58
CA THR A 246 -7.14 -29.55 6.58
C THR A 246 -6.53 -29.76 5.19
N VAL A 247 -7.09 -30.69 4.42
CA VAL A 247 -6.57 -31.10 3.12
C VAL A 247 -7.72 -31.12 2.11
N ASN A 248 -7.52 -30.50 0.94
CA ASN A 248 -8.46 -30.62 -0.16
C ASN A 248 -8.17 -31.88 -0.98
N PHE A 249 -9.16 -32.74 -1.14
CA PHE A 249 -9.07 -33.93 -1.99
C PHE A 249 -9.89 -33.73 -3.26
N GLU A 250 -9.21 -33.67 -4.41
CA GLU A 250 -9.88 -33.60 -5.71
C GLU A 250 -10.44 -34.95 -6.15
N GLN A 251 -11.33 -34.93 -7.15
CA GLN A 251 -11.84 -36.16 -7.76
C GLN A 251 -10.69 -37.00 -8.35
N GLY A 252 -10.54 -38.22 -7.87
CA GLY A 252 -9.50 -39.16 -8.31
C GLY A 252 -8.82 -39.85 -7.13
N THR A 253 -7.67 -40.46 -7.41
CA THR A 253 -6.83 -41.10 -6.39
C THR A 253 -5.80 -40.11 -5.88
N THR A 254 -5.79 -39.87 -4.57
CA THR A 254 -4.76 -39.11 -3.86
C THR A 254 -3.94 -40.05 -2.99
N GLU A 255 -2.61 -39.94 -3.03
CA GLU A 255 -1.73 -40.72 -2.16
C GLU A 255 -1.48 -39.97 -0.85
N VAL A 256 -1.83 -40.59 0.27
CA VAL A 256 -1.46 -40.14 1.62
C VAL A 256 -0.37 -41.07 2.15
N THR A 257 0.84 -40.57 2.33
CA THR A 257 2.01 -41.35 2.74
C THR A 257 2.45 -40.98 4.14
N VAL A 258 2.36 -41.90 5.09
CA VAL A 258 2.97 -41.75 6.42
C VAL A 258 4.36 -42.35 6.37
N CYS A 259 5.39 -41.52 6.49
CA CYS A 259 6.78 -41.93 6.35
C CYS A 259 7.77 -40.99 7.03
N CYS A 260 9.05 -41.39 7.00
CA CYS A 260 10.23 -40.60 7.37
C CYS A 260 10.22 -40.04 8.81
N GLY A 261 11.35 -39.47 9.23
CA GLY A 261 11.54 -39.02 10.62
C GLY A 261 12.15 -40.06 11.56
N TRP A 262 11.92 -39.91 12.87
CA TRP A 262 12.53 -40.73 13.92
C TRP A 262 11.94 -42.15 14.00
N ASN A 263 10.77 -42.38 13.38
CA ASN A 263 10.08 -43.68 13.30
C ASN A 263 9.77 -44.29 14.69
N TYR A 264 9.61 -45.61 14.81
CA TYR A 264 9.31 -46.33 16.06
C TYR A 264 7.99 -45.96 16.74
N TYR A 265 7.02 -45.52 15.94
CA TYR A 265 5.60 -45.43 16.28
C TYR A 265 4.82 -46.43 15.42
N ARG A 266 3.57 -46.70 15.79
CA ARG A 266 2.67 -47.61 15.07
C ARG A 266 1.57 -46.80 14.42
N VAL A 267 1.17 -47.21 13.22
CA VAL A 267 0.05 -46.62 12.47
C VAL A 267 -1.09 -47.63 12.45
N ASP A 268 -2.27 -47.13 12.82
CA ASP A 268 -3.52 -47.88 12.81
C ASP A 268 -4.36 -47.54 11.59
N ALA A 269 -4.65 -46.25 11.41
CA ALA A 269 -5.50 -45.77 10.34
C ALA A 269 -5.24 -44.30 10.05
N ILE A 270 -5.74 -43.81 8.91
CA ILE A 270 -6.04 -42.40 8.72
C ILE A 270 -7.56 -42.19 8.69
N LYS A 271 -8.01 -41.03 9.15
CA LYS A 271 -9.42 -40.62 9.10
C LYS A 271 -9.55 -39.28 8.39
N LEU A 272 -10.52 -39.22 7.49
CA LEU A 272 -10.91 -38.00 6.79
C LEU A 272 -12.28 -37.60 7.31
N VAL A 273 -12.33 -36.46 8.00
CA VAL A 273 -13.57 -35.85 8.47
C VAL A 273 -13.88 -34.69 7.53
N PRO A 274 -15.03 -34.69 6.82
CA PRO A 274 -15.40 -33.56 5.97
C PRO A 274 -15.27 -32.23 6.72
N SER A 275 -14.62 -31.24 6.10
CA SER A 275 -14.34 -29.93 6.69
C SER A 275 -14.79 -28.82 5.75
N SER A 276 -15.07 -27.65 6.31
CA SER A 276 -15.40 -26.43 5.56
C SER A 276 -14.19 -25.52 5.30
N GLY A 277 -13.00 -25.88 5.78
CA GLY A 277 -11.82 -25.00 5.81
C GLY A 277 -11.49 -24.50 7.22
N GLU A 278 -10.36 -23.82 7.38
CA GLU A 278 -10.04 -23.10 8.61
C GLU A 278 -10.72 -21.72 8.64
N ALA A 279 -11.04 -21.22 9.83
CA ALA A 279 -11.48 -19.84 10.03
C ALA A 279 -10.46 -18.84 9.43
N PRO A 280 -10.94 -17.77 8.77
CA PRO A 280 -10.07 -16.74 8.22
C PRO A 280 -9.19 -16.11 9.31
N LEU A 281 -8.09 -15.48 8.89
CA LEU A 281 -7.30 -14.67 9.82
C LEU A 281 -8.16 -13.52 10.35
N LEU A 282 -7.98 -13.22 11.64
CA LEU A 282 -8.60 -12.04 12.23
C LEU A 282 -7.91 -10.78 11.73
N PRO A 283 -8.66 -9.70 11.48
CA PRO A 283 -8.09 -8.41 11.14
C PRO A 283 -7.05 -7.99 12.18
N VAL A 284 -5.86 -7.61 11.72
CA VAL A 284 -4.81 -7.04 12.55
C VAL A 284 -4.98 -5.52 12.49
N PRO A 285 -4.98 -4.79 13.62
CA PRO A 285 -5.06 -3.33 13.58
C PRO A 285 -3.78 -2.74 12.97
N ALA A 286 -3.92 -1.68 12.16
CA ALA A 286 -2.81 -0.91 11.60
C ALA A 286 -2.16 -0.01 12.66
N THR A 287 -1.66 -0.61 13.75
CA THR A 287 -1.02 0.12 14.86
C THR A 287 0.42 -0.31 15.02
N LEU A 288 1.31 0.65 15.19
CA LEU A 288 2.71 0.42 15.54
C LEU A 288 2.93 0.52 17.05
N VAL A 289 3.86 -0.27 17.59
CA VAL A 289 4.22 -0.23 19.02
C VAL A 289 4.88 1.08 19.43
N ASN A 290 5.41 1.85 18.46
CA ASN A 290 5.85 3.21 18.67
C ASN A 290 4.72 4.20 18.35
N GLU A 291 4.14 4.80 19.39
CA GLU A 291 3.09 5.82 19.27
C GLU A 291 3.55 7.10 18.54
N ASN A 292 4.86 7.34 18.46
CA ASN A 292 5.42 8.49 17.74
C ASN A 292 5.94 8.10 16.35
N SER A 293 5.44 6.99 15.77
CA SER A 293 5.84 6.53 14.44
C SER A 293 5.68 7.62 13.39
N THR A 294 6.54 7.62 12.37
CA THR A 294 6.36 8.54 11.23
C THR A 294 5.19 8.10 10.37
N ASP A 295 4.61 9.05 9.62
CA ASP A 295 3.47 8.77 8.75
C ASP A 295 3.79 7.69 7.71
N GLU A 296 5.04 7.64 7.22
CA GLU A 296 5.47 6.62 6.25
C GLU A 296 5.55 5.23 6.87
N ALA A 297 5.97 5.12 8.15
CA ALA A 297 5.98 3.83 8.86
C ALA A 297 4.55 3.35 9.15
N TYR A 298 3.67 4.27 9.53
CA TYR A 298 2.25 3.97 9.71
C TYR A 298 1.60 3.53 8.40
N ALA A 299 1.81 4.28 7.31
CA ALA A 299 1.27 3.96 5.98
C ALA A 299 1.78 2.60 5.47
N LEU A 300 3.05 2.28 5.68
CA LEU A 300 3.58 0.94 5.34
C LEU A 300 2.91 -0.16 6.17
N MET A 301 2.67 0.07 7.47
CA MET A 301 1.95 -0.90 8.33
C MET A 301 0.50 -1.08 7.89
N GLU A 302 -0.21 0.02 7.59
CA GLU A 302 -1.56 0.02 7.05
C GLU A 302 -1.65 -0.76 5.74
N PHE A 303 -0.71 -0.51 4.81
CA PHE A 303 -0.59 -1.26 3.57
C PHE A 303 -0.41 -2.77 3.81
N MET A 304 0.53 -3.15 4.68
CA MET A 304 0.77 -4.57 4.99
C MET A 304 -0.43 -5.24 5.66
N VAL A 305 -1.16 -4.51 6.52
CA VAL A 305 -2.40 -4.97 7.15
C VAL A 305 -3.52 -5.15 6.11
N GLY A 306 -3.69 -4.21 5.19
CA GLY A 306 -4.73 -4.27 4.15
C GLY A 306 -4.57 -5.47 3.19
N HIS A 307 -3.36 -6.00 3.06
CA HIS A 307 -3.06 -7.18 2.27
C HIS A 307 -3.05 -8.49 3.07
N TYR A 308 -3.07 -8.43 4.40
CA TYR A 308 -2.89 -9.61 5.23
C TYR A 308 -4.10 -10.55 5.18
N GLY A 309 -3.84 -11.82 4.89
CA GLY A 309 -4.86 -12.87 4.80
C GLY A 309 -5.51 -13.03 3.43
N THR A 310 -5.24 -12.13 2.49
CA THR A 310 -5.65 -12.27 1.08
C THR A 310 -4.47 -12.36 0.14
N ASN A 311 -3.37 -11.67 0.45
CA ASN A 311 -2.18 -11.56 -0.38
C ASN A 311 -0.90 -11.87 0.42
N THR A 312 0.20 -12.11 -0.31
CA THR A 312 1.55 -12.20 0.27
C THR A 312 2.47 -11.21 -0.45
N ILE A 313 3.14 -10.33 0.29
CA ILE A 313 4.10 -9.37 -0.27
C ILE A 313 5.44 -10.06 -0.56
N THR A 314 6.00 -9.81 -1.74
CA THR A 314 7.24 -10.43 -2.19
C THR A 314 8.48 -9.74 -1.64
N GLY A 315 9.52 -10.51 -1.31
CA GLY A 315 10.76 -9.95 -0.78
C GLY A 315 12.01 -10.73 -1.11
N GLN A 316 13.13 -10.01 -1.22
CA GLN A 316 14.44 -10.56 -1.57
C GLN A 316 15.55 -9.89 -0.75
N THR A 317 16.40 -10.71 -0.12
CA THR A 317 17.62 -10.25 0.55
C THR A 317 18.75 -10.08 -0.46
N GLU A 318 19.49 -8.98 -0.32
CA GLU A 318 20.72 -8.71 -1.06
C GLU A 318 21.96 -9.12 -0.27
N TYR A 319 22.97 -9.65 -0.96
CA TYR A 319 24.27 -9.90 -0.37
C TYR A 319 25.12 -8.62 -0.35
N SER A 320 25.79 -8.35 0.77
CA SER A 320 26.65 -7.18 0.92
C SER A 320 27.98 -7.32 0.16
N ASP A 321 27.96 -7.10 -1.15
CA ASP A 321 29.14 -7.12 -2.03
C ASP A 321 29.25 -5.81 -2.84
N TYR A 322 30.29 -5.02 -2.52
CA TYR A 322 30.67 -3.80 -3.25
C TYR A 322 31.60 -4.10 -4.42
N ALA A 323 31.15 -4.95 -5.35
CA ALA A 323 31.89 -5.18 -6.58
C ALA A 323 31.94 -3.88 -7.42
N ASN A 324 33.15 -3.34 -7.65
CA ASN A 324 33.40 -2.10 -8.40
C ASN A 324 32.89 -0.79 -7.75
N GLY A 325 32.57 -0.79 -6.45
CA GLY A 325 32.27 0.43 -5.69
C GLY A 325 30.82 0.92 -5.74
N ASN A 326 29.86 0.02 -6.01
CA ASN A 326 28.42 0.28 -5.88
C ASN A 326 27.74 -0.94 -5.23
N TYR A 327 26.71 -0.73 -4.40
CA TYR A 327 25.84 -1.81 -3.91
C TYR A 327 24.81 -2.15 -5.00
N GLY A 328 25.04 -3.24 -5.73
CA GLY A 328 24.09 -3.69 -6.76
C GLY A 328 23.02 -4.61 -6.15
N LEU A 329 21.74 -4.36 -6.45
CA LEU A 329 20.63 -5.26 -6.12
C LEU A 329 20.64 -6.49 -7.06
N ARG A 330 21.59 -7.40 -6.83
CA ARG A 330 21.89 -8.52 -7.74
C ARG A 330 20.82 -9.60 -7.71
N ASP A 331 20.31 -9.92 -6.53
CA ASP A 331 19.29 -10.95 -6.40
C ASP A 331 17.91 -10.43 -6.81
N TYR A 332 17.60 -9.18 -6.50
CA TYR A 332 16.47 -8.44 -7.08
C TYR A 332 16.50 -8.51 -8.61
N GLN A 333 17.62 -8.14 -9.25
CA GLN A 333 17.72 -8.17 -10.71
C GLN A 333 17.59 -9.59 -11.28
N ARG A 334 18.05 -10.63 -10.56
CA ARG A 334 17.87 -12.02 -10.99
C ARG A 334 16.40 -12.43 -11.01
N VAL A 335 15.60 -11.95 -10.06
CA VAL A 335 14.16 -12.16 -10.07
C VAL A 335 13.55 -11.44 -11.28
N VAL A 336 13.85 -10.15 -11.47
CA VAL A 336 13.36 -9.37 -12.63
C VAL A 336 13.69 -10.05 -13.96
N ASP A 337 14.93 -10.52 -14.12
CA ASP A 337 15.36 -11.22 -15.33
C ASP A 337 14.64 -12.56 -15.53
N ALA A 338 14.32 -13.26 -14.44
CA ALA A 338 13.66 -14.56 -14.48
C ALA A 338 12.18 -14.45 -14.84
N THR A 339 11.50 -13.45 -14.27
CA THR A 339 10.06 -13.19 -14.46
C THR A 339 9.78 -12.45 -15.78
N GLY A 340 10.77 -11.75 -16.31
CA GLY A 340 10.62 -10.91 -17.50
C GLY A 340 9.99 -9.55 -17.18
N GLY A 341 10.10 -9.06 -15.95
CA GLY A 341 9.68 -7.70 -15.58
C GLY A 341 9.16 -7.55 -14.15
N GLU A 342 8.60 -8.61 -13.56
CA GLU A 342 8.10 -8.60 -12.17
C GLU A 342 9.27 -8.50 -11.19
N ALA A 343 9.12 -7.67 -10.16
CA ALA A 343 10.18 -7.42 -9.19
C ALA A 343 9.72 -7.60 -7.73
N PRO A 344 10.62 -7.98 -6.81
CA PRO A 344 10.31 -8.06 -5.37
C PRO A 344 9.88 -6.70 -4.82
N ALA A 345 8.80 -6.65 -4.05
CA ALA A 345 8.33 -5.42 -3.38
C ALA A 345 9.26 -5.00 -2.24
N ILE A 346 9.76 -5.97 -1.46
CA ILE A 346 10.66 -5.74 -0.33
C ILE A 346 12.11 -6.08 -0.73
N VAL A 347 13.02 -5.13 -0.49
CA VAL A 347 14.46 -5.35 -0.54
C VAL A 347 15.01 -5.41 0.87
N ALA A 348 15.61 -6.55 1.22
CA ALA A 348 16.26 -6.75 2.50
C ALA A 348 17.78 -6.59 2.43
N PHE A 349 18.38 -5.93 3.43
CA PHE A 349 19.82 -5.67 3.51
C PHE A 349 20.35 -5.76 4.96
N ASP A 350 21.67 -5.81 5.12
CA ASP A 350 22.30 -6.15 6.40
C ASP A 350 23.33 -5.11 6.87
N PHE A 351 23.18 -4.62 8.10
CA PHE A 351 24.15 -3.75 8.78
C PHE A 351 25.36 -4.49 9.37
N MET A 352 25.58 -5.76 9.04
CA MET A 352 26.69 -6.61 9.52
C MET A 352 28.03 -5.86 9.61
N ASP A 353 28.42 -5.17 8.55
CA ASP A 353 29.71 -4.47 8.42
C ASP A 353 29.83 -3.15 9.20
N TYR A 354 28.74 -2.73 9.85
CA TYR A 354 28.73 -1.59 10.78
C TYR A 354 29.13 -1.97 12.21
N SER A 355 29.21 -3.27 12.52
CA SER A 355 29.75 -3.76 13.81
C SER A 355 31.23 -3.37 13.94
N LYS A 356 31.65 -2.80 15.08
CA LYS A 356 33.08 -2.44 15.29
C LYS A 356 34.01 -3.64 15.25
N SER A 357 33.55 -4.80 15.70
CA SER A 357 34.31 -6.06 15.65
C SER A 357 34.74 -6.47 14.23
N ARG A 358 34.09 -5.91 13.19
CA ARG A 358 34.44 -6.09 11.78
C ARG A 358 35.52 -5.13 11.29
N ASP A 359 35.89 -4.07 12.04
CA ASP A 359 36.85 -3.02 11.59
C ASP A 359 38.20 -3.59 11.12
N ASP A 360 38.65 -4.69 11.72
CA ASP A 360 39.93 -5.33 11.41
C ASP A 360 39.80 -6.50 10.40
N HIS A 361 38.60 -6.74 9.85
CA HIS A 361 38.36 -7.83 8.90
C HIS A 361 38.83 -7.46 7.48
N PRO A 362 39.57 -8.34 6.77
CA PRO A 362 40.14 -8.02 5.45
C PRO A 362 39.10 -7.76 4.36
N ASP A 363 37.90 -8.34 4.50
CA ASP A 363 36.79 -8.23 3.55
C ASP A 363 35.67 -7.31 4.04
N LYS A 364 35.91 -6.47 5.05
CA LYS A 364 34.93 -5.45 5.45
C LYS A 364 34.82 -4.40 4.36
N ASP A 365 33.62 -4.19 3.85
CA ASP A 365 33.29 -3.02 3.05
C ASP A 365 31.85 -2.60 3.31
N LYS A 366 31.68 -1.63 4.22
CA LYS A 366 30.36 -1.04 4.46
C LYS A 366 29.93 -0.06 3.36
N GLY A 367 30.86 0.32 2.47
CA GLY A 367 30.67 1.29 1.39
C GLY A 367 29.80 2.49 1.78
N THR A 368 28.72 2.67 1.03
CA THR A 368 27.67 3.69 1.18
C THR A 368 26.30 3.04 1.33
N LEU A 369 26.21 1.94 2.09
CA LEU A 369 25.03 1.05 2.09
C LEU A 369 23.72 1.79 2.26
N THR A 370 23.67 2.64 3.28
CA THR A 370 22.47 3.39 3.61
C THR A 370 22.09 4.35 2.49
N GLU A 371 23.07 5.06 1.93
CA GLU A 371 22.84 5.96 0.80
C GLU A 371 22.44 5.20 -0.49
N ASP A 372 22.98 4.01 -0.71
CA ASP A 372 22.64 3.16 -1.85
C ASP A 372 21.22 2.59 -1.69
N MET A 373 20.76 2.28 -0.47
CA MET A 373 19.37 1.89 -0.20
C MET A 373 18.39 3.05 -0.35
N ILE A 374 18.78 4.28 0.06
CA ILE A 374 17.99 5.49 -0.23
C ILE A 374 17.85 5.67 -1.75
N ALA A 375 18.96 5.52 -2.49
CA ALA A 375 18.93 5.64 -3.94
C ALA A 375 18.10 4.52 -4.61
N ALA A 376 18.18 3.29 -4.09
CA ALA A 376 17.37 2.17 -4.57
C ALA A 376 15.88 2.40 -4.35
N GLN A 377 15.48 2.92 -3.18
CA GLN A 377 14.09 3.27 -2.91
C GLN A 377 13.62 4.39 -3.86
N ALA A 378 14.42 5.43 -4.06
CA ALA A 378 14.05 6.53 -4.96
C ALA A 378 13.96 6.09 -6.44
N ASP A 379 14.79 5.13 -6.87
CA ASP A 379 14.82 4.63 -8.24
C ASP A 379 13.75 3.56 -8.53
N LYS A 380 13.39 2.75 -7.52
CA LYS A 380 12.58 1.52 -7.71
C LYS A 380 11.33 1.46 -6.86
N ASN A 381 11.08 2.44 -5.99
CA ASN A 381 9.99 2.44 -5.02
C ASN A 381 9.90 1.16 -4.17
N VAL A 382 11.03 0.56 -3.79
CA VAL A 382 11.06 -0.68 -2.98
C VAL A 382 10.83 -0.40 -1.49
N VAL A 383 10.16 -1.32 -0.80
CA VAL A 383 10.10 -1.33 0.66
C VAL A 383 11.43 -1.81 1.22
N LEU A 384 11.96 -1.12 2.23
CA LEU A 384 13.25 -1.43 2.84
C LEU A 384 13.09 -2.29 4.10
N SER A 385 13.78 -3.43 4.14
CA SER A 385 13.87 -4.30 5.33
C SER A 385 15.32 -4.46 5.79
N ALA A 386 15.66 -3.99 6.98
CA ALA A 386 17.01 -4.06 7.51
C ALA A 386 17.14 -5.17 8.57
N LEU A 387 18.18 -6.00 8.44
CA LEU A 387 18.63 -6.94 9.47
C LEU A 387 20.05 -6.60 9.95
N TRP A 388 20.49 -7.28 11.01
CA TRP A 388 21.82 -7.07 11.55
C TRP A 388 22.47 -8.35 12.07
N HIS A 389 23.43 -8.89 11.31
CA HIS A 389 24.38 -9.88 11.81
C HIS A 389 25.43 -9.21 12.71
N TRP A 390 25.04 -8.90 13.95
CA TRP A 390 25.85 -8.13 14.89
C TRP A 390 27.08 -8.91 15.36
N GLY A 391 28.28 -8.55 14.87
CA GLY A 391 29.52 -9.14 15.36
C GLY A 391 29.78 -8.77 16.82
N ALA A 392 29.97 -9.77 17.69
CA ALA A 392 30.07 -9.56 19.14
C ALA A 392 31.08 -8.45 19.52
N PRO A 393 30.76 -7.53 20.46
CA PRO A 393 31.63 -6.40 20.79
C PRO A 393 33.02 -6.79 21.32
N SER A 394 33.14 -7.98 21.91
CA SER A 394 34.41 -8.53 22.40
C SER A 394 34.38 -10.07 22.39
N GLY A 395 35.41 -10.71 22.96
CA GLY A 395 35.44 -12.17 23.14
C GLY A 395 35.79 -12.99 21.91
N HIS A 396 36.10 -12.36 20.77
CA HIS A 396 36.52 -13.03 19.53
C HIS A 396 38.03 -12.86 19.28
N ALA A 397 38.61 -13.69 18.40
CA ALA A 397 39.99 -13.51 17.97
C ALA A 397 40.12 -12.31 17.00
N GLU A 398 41.32 -11.73 16.91
CA GLU A 398 41.63 -10.68 15.94
C GLU A 398 41.51 -11.23 14.51
N GLY A 399 40.64 -10.62 13.68
CA GLY A 399 40.37 -11.05 12.31
C GLY A 399 39.55 -12.35 12.17
N GLU A 400 38.90 -12.83 13.23
CA GLU A 400 37.95 -13.96 13.16
C GLU A 400 36.79 -13.64 12.21
N VAL A 401 36.29 -14.62 11.46
CA VAL A 401 35.12 -14.44 10.57
C VAL A 401 33.86 -14.92 11.28
N GLY A 402 32.74 -14.22 11.15
CA GLY A 402 31.47 -14.63 11.73
C GLY A 402 31.44 -14.48 13.25
N GLN A 403 31.90 -13.33 13.77
CA GLN A 403 31.91 -13.00 15.20
C GLN A 403 30.51 -12.91 15.83
N PHE A 404 29.46 -12.90 15.00
CA PHE A 404 28.07 -13.00 15.43
C PHE A 404 27.72 -14.42 15.91
N TYR A 405 28.43 -15.46 15.46
CA TYR A 405 28.22 -16.83 15.92
C TYR A 405 28.75 -17.06 17.34
N THR A 406 27.94 -17.71 18.17
CA THR A 406 28.32 -18.20 19.52
C THR A 406 29.59 -19.03 19.50
N ALA A 407 29.83 -19.81 18.44
CA ALA A 407 31.03 -20.64 18.30
C ALA A 407 32.33 -19.82 18.18
N ASN A 408 32.24 -18.56 17.75
CA ASN A 408 33.37 -17.72 17.38
C ASN A 408 33.62 -16.57 18.38
N THR A 409 32.87 -16.52 19.47
CA THR A 409 33.06 -15.55 20.55
C THR A 409 32.87 -16.16 21.93
N THR A 410 33.53 -15.59 22.94
CA THR A 410 33.27 -15.86 24.36
C THR A 410 32.49 -14.74 25.04
N PHE A 411 31.86 -13.85 24.27
CA PHE A 411 31.05 -12.75 24.79
C PHE A 411 29.89 -13.29 25.66
N ASP A 412 29.73 -12.74 26.86
CA ASP A 412 28.71 -13.17 27.82
C ASP A 412 27.70 -12.04 28.01
N LEU A 413 26.57 -12.13 27.30
CA LEU A 413 25.52 -11.11 27.32
C LEU A 413 24.93 -10.93 28.73
N ALA A 414 24.60 -12.01 29.43
CA ALA A 414 24.04 -11.94 30.78
C ALA A 414 24.99 -11.26 31.77
N ALA A 415 26.29 -11.56 31.70
CA ALA A 415 27.29 -10.87 32.52
C ALA A 415 27.45 -9.39 32.15
N THR A 416 27.35 -9.07 30.86
CA THR A 416 27.46 -7.70 30.33
C THR A 416 26.28 -6.83 30.79
N LEU A 417 25.04 -7.32 30.68
CA LEU A 417 23.84 -6.62 31.13
C LEU A 417 23.82 -6.44 32.66
N ALA A 418 24.34 -7.41 33.42
CA ALA A 418 24.45 -7.32 34.87
C ALA A 418 25.47 -6.28 35.37
N ASP A 419 26.41 -5.82 34.52
CA ASP A 419 27.39 -4.77 34.84
C ASP A 419 27.43 -3.69 33.75
N THR A 420 26.47 -2.76 33.85
CA THR A 420 26.34 -1.60 32.95
C THR A 420 27.51 -0.60 33.02
N SER A 421 28.49 -0.83 33.92
CA SER A 421 29.71 -0.03 34.02
C SER A 421 30.92 -0.68 33.33
N SER A 422 30.74 -1.88 32.77
CA SER A 422 31.79 -2.64 32.08
C SER A 422 32.15 -2.05 30.72
N ASP A 423 33.38 -2.30 30.27
CA ASP A 423 33.83 -1.93 28.92
C ASP A 423 33.02 -2.67 27.84
N ASP A 424 32.56 -3.90 28.12
CA ASP A 424 31.73 -4.70 27.21
C ASP A 424 30.34 -4.07 27.02
N TYR A 425 29.71 -3.57 28.09
CA TYR A 425 28.43 -2.86 28.00
C TYR A 425 28.59 -1.53 27.25
N ALA A 426 29.67 -0.79 27.52
CA ALA A 426 29.97 0.43 26.78
C ALA A 426 30.19 0.17 25.27
N ALA A 427 30.83 -0.95 24.91
CA ALA A 427 31.02 -1.36 23.53
C ALA A 427 29.70 -1.78 22.85
N LEU A 428 28.86 -2.53 23.56
CA LEU A 428 27.51 -2.91 23.14
C LEU A 428 26.66 -1.67 22.76
N ILE A 429 26.60 -0.66 23.65
CA ILE A 429 25.89 0.59 23.38
C ILE A 429 26.51 1.36 22.21
N ALA A 430 27.84 1.34 22.08
CA ALA A 430 28.51 2.08 21.04
C ALA A 430 28.32 1.48 19.63
N ASP A 431 28.08 0.17 19.52
CA ASP A 431 27.68 -0.47 18.26
C ASP A 431 26.23 -0.14 17.91
N MET A 432 25.32 -0.20 18.89
CA MET A 432 23.93 0.26 18.75
C MET A 432 23.86 1.70 18.22
N ASP A 433 24.66 2.61 18.80
CA ASP A 433 24.69 4.02 18.38
C ASP A 433 25.20 4.23 16.94
N ILE A 434 26.03 3.31 16.41
CA ILE A 434 26.49 3.37 15.02
C ILE A 434 25.34 3.00 14.07
N VAL A 435 24.66 1.89 14.33
CA VAL A 435 23.53 1.45 13.49
C VAL A 435 22.37 2.44 13.59
N ALA A 436 22.09 2.97 14.79
CA ALA A 436 21.08 4.01 14.97
C ALA A 436 21.36 5.26 14.13
N ALA A 437 22.62 5.66 13.98
CA ALA A 437 22.99 6.79 13.13
C ALA A 437 22.74 6.52 11.63
N GLU A 438 22.83 5.27 11.19
CA GLU A 438 22.50 4.90 9.80
C GLU A 438 20.99 4.81 9.59
N LEU A 439 20.25 4.17 10.50
CA LEU A 439 18.79 4.18 10.48
C LEU A 439 18.22 5.60 10.52
N LYS A 440 18.89 6.53 11.22
CA LYS A 440 18.49 7.94 11.25
C LYS A 440 18.57 8.60 9.88
N LYS A 441 19.53 8.22 9.02
CA LYS A 441 19.60 8.76 7.65
C LYS A 441 18.40 8.32 6.82
N LEU A 442 17.92 7.08 7.01
CA LEU A 442 16.71 6.58 6.34
C LEU A 442 15.48 7.38 6.83
N GLN A 443 15.36 7.62 8.13
CA GLN A 443 14.30 8.48 8.66
C GLN A 443 14.38 9.91 8.12
N ASP A 444 15.58 10.50 8.08
CA ASP A 444 15.77 11.86 7.58
C ASP A 444 15.49 11.97 6.07
N ALA A 445 15.46 10.84 5.36
CA ALA A 445 15.03 10.73 3.97
C ALA A 445 13.54 10.39 3.80
N GLY A 446 12.75 10.35 4.90
CA GLY A 446 11.33 10.01 4.87
C GLY A 446 11.04 8.53 4.60
N LEU A 447 11.96 7.62 4.94
CA LEU A 447 11.81 6.19 4.60
C LEU A 447 11.47 5.36 5.83
N ALA A 448 10.37 4.61 5.74
CA ALA A 448 10.04 3.54 6.67
C ALA A 448 10.95 2.31 6.49
N VAL A 449 11.22 1.59 7.57
CA VAL A 449 12.09 0.41 7.56
C VAL A 449 11.49 -0.71 8.39
N ILE A 450 11.33 -1.89 7.78
CA ILE A 450 11.08 -3.13 8.53
C ILE A 450 12.40 -3.49 9.24
N TRP A 451 12.46 -3.27 10.55
CA TRP A 451 13.65 -3.47 11.36
C TRP A 451 13.62 -4.82 12.05
N ARG A 452 14.50 -5.73 11.63
CA ARG A 452 14.59 -7.12 12.12
C ARG A 452 15.93 -7.39 12.82
N PRO A 453 16.16 -6.82 14.01
CA PRO A 453 17.42 -6.99 14.75
C PRO A 453 17.47 -8.34 15.49
N ILE A 454 18.69 -8.78 15.84
CA ILE A 454 18.94 -9.89 16.79
C ILE A 454 18.02 -11.11 16.57
N HIS A 455 17.86 -11.46 15.29
CA HIS A 455 17.01 -12.54 14.77
C HIS A 455 17.47 -13.94 15.22
N GLU A 456 16.59 -14.94 15.12
CA GLU A 456 16.86 -16.36 15.38
C GLU A 456 17.41 -16.70 16.79
N ALA A 457 17.01 -15.94 17.81
CA ALA A 457 17.60 -16.03 19.15
C ALA A 457 17.45 -17.42 19.81
N ALA A 458 16.30 -18.06 19.64
CA ALA A 458 15.97 -19.35 20.27
C ALA A 458 16.86 -20.51 19.80
N GLY A 459 17.46 -20.39 18.61
CA GLY A 459 18.43 -21.34 18.06
C GLY A 459 19.76 -21.36 18.80
N GLY A 460 20.15 -20.24 19.44
CA GLY A 460 21.35 -20.13 20.27
C GLY A 460 22.68 -20.15 19.51
N TRP A 461 22.65 -20.24 18.18
CA TRP A 461 23.86 -20.19 17.35
C TRP A 461 24.44 -18.77 17.22
N PHE A 462 23.65 -17.73 17.48
CA PHE A 462 24.12 -16.35 17.61
C PHE A 462 24.35 -15.95 19.07
N TRP A 463 25.33 -15.08 19.32
CA TRP A 463 25.76 -14.77 20.70
C TRP A 463 24.66 -14.15 21.55
N TRP A 464 23.71 -13.43 20.94
CA TRP A 464 22.56 -12.84 21.67
C TRP A 464 21.60 -13.92 22.20
N GLY A 465 21.56 -15.11 21.56
CA GLY A 465 20.81 -16.27 22.03
C GLY A 465 21.57 -17.17 23.02
N ALA A 466 22.87 -16.97 23.22
CA ALA A 466 23.72 -17.95 23.90
C ALA A 466 23.51 -18.06 25.42
N THR A 467 22.96 -17.02 26.06
CA THR A 467 22.84 -16.93 27.53
C THR A 467 21.41 -17.10 28.05
N GLY A 468 20.47 -17.47 27.18
CA GLY A 468 19.08 -17.77 27.50
C GLY A 468 18.12 -16.60 27.28
N ALA A 469 16.83 -16.91 27.31
CA ALA A 469 15.74 -16.00 26.93
C ALA A 469 15.67 -14.71 27.76
N ASP A 470 15.97 -14.76 29.07
CA ASP A 470 15.89 -13.57 29.93
C ASP A 470 16.87 -12.47 29.49
N ALA A 471 18.12 -12.84 29.21
CA ALA A 471 19.15 -11.89 28.77
C ALA A 471 18.87 -11.36 27.35
N TYR A 472 18.30 -12.21 26.48
CA TYR A 472 17.86 -11.79 25.16
C TYR A 472 16.75 -10.74 25.22
N LYS A 473 15.69 -10.97 26.00
CA LYS A 473 14.59 -10.01 26.14
C LYS A 473 15.06 -8.69 26.74
N GLU A 474 15.97 -8.73 27.72
CA GLU A 474 16.60 -7.52 28.26
C GLU A 474 17.41 -6.76 27.19
N LEU A 475 18.11 -7.46 26.29
CA LEU A 475 18.80 -6.84 25.16
C LEU A 475 17.83 -6.24 24.13
N TRP A 476 16.73 -6.92 23.80
CA TRP A 476 15.69 -6.41 22.91
C TRP A 476 15.10 -5.10 23.43
N MET A 477 14.63 -5.10 24.69
CA MET A 477 14.06 -3.91 25.32
C MET A 477 15.09 -2.77 25.43
N LEU A 478 16.36 -3.10 25.69
CA LEU A 478 17.44 -2.11 25.68
C LEU A 478 17.64 -1.49 24.30
N MET A 479 17.61 -2.29 23.23
CA MET A 479 17.74 -1.78 21.86
C MET A 479 16.53 -0.93 21.48
N TYR A 480 15.32 -1.37 21.82
CA TYR A 480 14.09 -0.61 21.60
C TYR A 480 14.14 0.77 22.28
N ASP A 481 14.45 0.82 23.58
CA ASP A 481 14.61 2.09 24.31
C ASP A 481 15.73 2.96 23.69
N ARG A 482 16.86 2.33 23.32
CA ARG A 482 18.00 3.06 22.74
C ARG A 482 17.65 3.66 21.37
N PHE A 483 16.94 2.93 20.52
CA PHE A 483 16.65 3.37 19.14
C PHE A 483 15.44 4.31 19.13
N THR A 484 14.32 3.87 19.67
CA THR A 484 13.05 4.60 19.62
C THR A 484 13.07 5.79 20.57
N THR A 485 13.45 5.61 21.84
CA THR A 485 13.36 6.69 22.84
C THR A 485 14.60 7.59 22.87
N HIS A 486 15.81 7.01 22.85
CA HIS A 486 17.04 7.82 22.97
C HIS A 486 17.45 8.49 21.66
N HIS A 487 17.37 7.77 20.52
CA HIS A 487 17.74 8.30 19.20
C HIS A 487 16.56 8.89 18.43
N GLY A 488 15.31 8.69 18.89
CA GLY A 488 14.11 9.22 18.21
C GLY A 488 13.88 8.58 16.85
N LEU A 489 14.24 7.30 16.72
CA LEU A 489 14.01 6.51 15.51
C LEU A 489 12.56 6.05 15.48
N ASN A 490 11.76 6.80 14.75
CA ASN A 490 10.32 6.66 14.64
C ASN A 490 9.87 5.99 13.34
N ASN A 491 10.78 5.78 12.39
CA ASN A 491 10.50 5.16 11.11
C ASN A 491 10.64 3.62 11.11
N LEU A 492 10.77 2.99 12.29
CA LEU A 492 11.07 1.55 12.41
C LEU A 492 9.82 0.73 12.71
N ILE A 493 9.60 -0.34 11.94
CA ILE A 493 8.62 -1.39 12.20
C ILE A 493 9.36 -2.62 12.74
N TRP A 494 9.15 -2.96 14.01
CA TRP A 494 9.93 -3.96 14.75
C TRP A 494 9.48 -5.40 14.44
N ALA A 495 10.30 -6.17 13.73
CA ALA A 495 10.02 -7.56 13.39
C ALA A 495 10.83 -8.53 14.28
N TYR A 496 10.14 -9.35 15.08
CA TYR A 496 10.74 -10.42 15.89
C TYR A 496 10.65 -11.75 15.16
N THR A 497 11.72 -12.55 15.10
CA THR A 497 11.70 -13.85 14.39
C THR A 497 11.80 -15.07 15.29
N PHE A 498 10.95 -16.05 14.98
CA PHE A 498 11.01 -17.41 15.48
C PHE A 498 11.87 -18.31 14.56
N THR A 499 12.42 -19.38 15.12
CA THR A 499 13.10 -20.46 14.38
C THR A 499 12.25 -21.73 14.44
N ASP A 500 12.87 -22.91 14.23
CA ASP A 500 12.31 -24.22 14.58
C ASP A 500 11.75 -24.37 16.01
N ARG A 501 12.03 -23.41 16.91
CA ARG A 501 11.46 -23.30 18.25
C ARG A 501 10.46 -22.15 18.31
N LEU A 502 9.18 -22.50 18.34
CA LEU A 502 8.06 -21.56 18.34
C LEU A 502 7.57 -21.20 19.76
N ASP A 503 8.33 -21.56 20.81
CA ASP A 503 7.93 -21.29 22.18
C ASP A 503 8.05 -19.79 22.54
N MET A 504 7.05 -19.28 23.27
CA MET A 504 6.94 -17.86 23.62
C MET A 504 7.92 -17.39 24.71
N ASP A 505 8.81 -18.25 25.22
CA ASP A 505 9.74 -17.87 26.31
C ASP A 505 10.69 -16.74 25.90
N TRP A 506 11.02 -16.66 24.61
CA TRP A 506 11.92 -15.69 23.99
C TRP A 506 11.24 -14.41 23.51
N TYR A 507 9.89 -14.41 23.41
CA TYR A 507 9.13 -13.27 22.91
C TYR A 507 9.29 -12.04 23.84
N PRO A 508 9.73 -10.88 23.32
CA PRO A 508 9.98 -9.68 24.13
C PRO A 508 8.73 -9.08 24.78
N GLY A 509 7.56 -9.24 24.16
CA GLY A 509 6.29 -8.65 24.58
C GLY A 509 5.60 -7.89 23.44
N ASP A 510 4.26 -7.80 23.49
CA ASP A 510 3.44 -7.17 22.46
C ASP A 510 3.77 -5.69 22.28
N GLU A 511 4.30 -5.03 23.31
CA GLU A 511 4.67 -3.62 23.36
C GLU A 511 6.02 -3.28 22.71
N TYR A 512 6.77 -4.28 22.23
CA TYR A 512 8.10 -4.08 21.62
C TYR A 512 8.23 -4.70 20.23
N VAL A 513 7.14 -5.24 19.67
CA VAL A 513 7.14 -6.01 18.42
C VAL A 513 5.91 -5.63 17.60
N ASP A 514 6.12 -5.25 16.33
CA ASP A 514 5.06 -4.99 15.35
C ASP A 514 4.70 -6.26 14.55
N ILE A 515 5.71 -7.05 14.15
CA ILE A 515 5.56 -8.21 13.25
C ILE A 515 6.16 -9.46 13.90
N ALA A 516 5.41 -10.57 13.85
CA ALA A 516 5.87 -11.90 14.26
C ALA A 516 6.36 -12.69 13.03
N GLY A 517 7.67 -12.76 12.86
CA GLY A 517 8.32 -13.45 11.75
C GLY A 517 8.70 -14.90 12.05
N PHE A 518 8.88 -15.71 11.01
CA PHE A 518 9.48 -17.03 11.05
C PHE A 518 10.61 -17.11 10.01
N ASP A 519 11.79 -17.56 10.43
CA ASP A 519 12.92 -17.82 9.54
C ASP A 519 12.93 -19.33 9.20
N GLY A 520 12.46 -19.66 7.98
CA GLY A 520 12.09 -21.01 7.56
C GLY A 520 13.01 -21.60 6.49
N TYR A 521 13.79 -22.62 6.85
CA TYR A 521 14.67 -23.32 5.92
C TYR A 521 14.42 -24.84 5.93
N VAL A 522 14.15 -25.40 4.75
CA VAL A 522 14.05 -26.87 4.55
C VAL A 522 15.28 -27.43 3.85
N ASP A 523 15.57 -28.71 4.12
CA ASP A 523 16.64 -29.44 3.44
C ASP A 523 16.37 -29.49 1.93
N GLY A 524 17.31 -28.97 1.14
CA GLY A 524 17.18 -28.91 -0.33
C GLY A 524 16.54 -27.64 -0.87
N HIS A 525 16.08 -26.74 0.00
CA HIS A 525 15.49 -25.43 -0.36
C HIS A 525 14.32 -25.57 -1.35
N ASP A 526 13.36 -26.41 -0.96
CA ASP A 526 12.17 -26.69 -1.75
C ASP A 526 11.25 -25.44 -1.81
N PRO A 527 10.95 -24.88 -3.00
CA PRO A 527 10.01 -23.77 -3.12
C PRO A 527 8.58 -24.16 -2.70
N ASP A 528 8.25 -25.46 -2.69
CA ASP A 528 6.92 -25.95 -2.32
C ASP A 528 6.80 -26.21 -0.80
N ALA A 529 7.70 -25.70 0.03
CA ALA A 529 7.61 -25.80 1.49
C ALA A 529 6.71 -24.68 2.07
N PRO A 530 5.48 -24.99 2.55
CA PRO A 530 4.52 -23.95 2.91
C PRO A 530 4.60 -23.51 4.38
N PHE A 531 5.31 -24.27 5.21
CA PHE A 531 5.47 -24.04 6.66
C PHE A 531 4.14 -23.90 7.43
N VAL A 532 3.09 -24.63 7.01
CA VAL A 532 1.71 -24.55 7.57
C VAL A 532 1.69 -24.78 9.09
N GLY A 533 2.41 -25.76 9.61
CA GLY A 533 2.41 -26.04 11.05
C GLY A 533 3.01 -24.88 11.87
N GLN A 534 4.05 -24.24 11.34
CA GLN A 534 4.68 -23.08 11.94
C GLN A 534 3.76 -21.85 11.84
N PHE A 535 3.15 -21.63 10.68
CA PHE A 535 2.16 -20.59 10.49
C PHE A 535 1.01 -20.72 11.49
N ASN A 536 0.42 -21.91 11.62
CA ASN A 536 -0.70 -22.17 12.53
C ASN A 536 -0.32 -21.97 13.99
N THR A 537 0.88 -22.40 14.40
CA THR A 537 1.36 -22.16 15.78
C THR A 537 1.52 -20.65 16.05
N LEU A 538 2.02 -19.89 15.07
CA LEU A 538 2.11 -18.43 15.21
C LEU A 538 0.73 -17.77 15.18
N LYS A 539 -0.20 -18.28 14.36
CA LYS A 539 -1.61 -17.87 14.35
C LYS A 539 -2.24 -18.05 15.72
N GLU A 540 -2.04 -19.20 16.39
CA GLU A 540 -2.51 -19.43 17.77
C GLU A 540 -2.01 -18.36 18.77
N HIS A 541 -0.82 -17.80 18.56
CA HIS A 541 -0.23 -16.79 19.45
C HIS A 541 -0.66 -15.36 19.09
N PHE A 542 -0.76 -15.04 17.79
CA PHE A 542 -0.76 -13.67 17.27
C PHE A 542 -1.96 -13.29 16.42
N ASN A 543 -2.90 -14.21 16.14
CA ASN A 543 -4.09 -13.91 15.32
C ASN A 543 -4.83 -12.68 15.86
N GLY A 544 -5.14 -11.73 14.97
CA GLY A 544 -5.79 -10.45 15.29
C GLY A 544 -4.95 -9.48 16.13
N LYS A 545 -3.64 -9.72 16.28
CA LYS A 545 -2.73 -8.86 17.07
C LYS A 545 -1.51 -8.39 16.31
N LYS A 546 -0.89 -9.28 15.53
CA LYS A 546 0.36 -9.02 14.81
C LYS A 546 0.29 -9.69 13.44
N LEU A 547 0.92 -9.06 12.45
CA LEU A 547 1.20 -9.72 11.18
C LEU A 547 2.12 -10.92 11.42
N ILE A 548 1.84 -12.02 10.71
CA ILE A 548 2.67 -13.23 10.74
C ILE A 548 3.37 -13.35 9.39
N ALA A 549 4.70 -13.32 9.36
CA ALA A 549 5.50 -13.23 8.13
C ALA A 549 6.57 -14.33 8.03
N LEU A 550 6.92 -14.72 6.81
CA LEU A 550 8.04 -15.62 6.51
C LEU A 550 9.30 -14.77 6.29
N THR A 551 9.89 -14.30 7.38
CA THR A 551 10.94 -13.26 7.38
C THR A 551 12.26 -13.71 6.76
N GLU A 552 12.48 -15.01 6.61
CA GLU A 552 13.51 -15.59 5.75
C GLU A 552 13.06 -16.94 5.16
N THR A 553 13.42 -17.20 3.91
CA THR A 553 13.29 -18.52 3.26
C THR A 553 14.42 -18.79 2.28
N GLY A 554 14.71 -20.07 2.03
CA GLY A 554 15.83 -20.46 1.17
C GLY A 554 15.57 -20.41 -0.34
N ALA A 555 14.32 -20.54 -0.76
CA ALA A 555 13.92 -20.46 -2.17
C ALA A 555 12.77 -19.47 -2.30
N VAL A 556 12.64 -18.88 -3.49
CA VAL A 556 11.44 -18.11 -3.86
C VAL A 556 10.24 -19.04 -3.71
N PRO A 557 9.36 -18.83 -2.72
CA PRO A 557 8.35 -19.80 -2.37
C PRO A 557 7.22 -19.86 -3.41
N ASN A 558 6.58 -21.02 -3.51
CA ASN A 558 5.33 -21.20 -4.22
C ASN A 558 4.17 -20.70 -3.33
N VAL A 559 3.82 -19.42 -3.47
CA VAL A 559 2.78 -18.79 -2.63
C VAL A 559 1.38 -19.30 -2.96
N GLU A 560 1.10 -19.67 -4.23
CA GLU A 560 -0.17 -20.32 -4.59
C GLU A 560 -0.39 -21.55 -3.70
N PHE A 561 0.64 -22.38 -3.57
CA PHE A 561 0.60 -23.57 -2.75
C PHE A 561 0.54 -23.28 -1.24
N MET A 562 1.20 -22.21 -0.76
CA MET A 562 1.03 -21.72 0.63
C MET A 562 -0.42 -21.35 0.91
N HIS A 563 -1.06 -20.60 0.02
CA HIS A 563 -2.45 -20.18 0.17
C HIS A 563 -3.42 -21.38 0.09
N GLU A 564 -3.21 -22.32 -0.84
CA GLU A 564 -4.01 -23.55 -0.94
C GLU A 564 -3.99 -24.39 0.33
N THR A 565 -2.87 -24.34 1.08
CA THR A 565 -2.69 -25.07 2.34
C THR A 565 -3.00 -24.25 3.59
N GLY A 566 -3.48 -23.01 3.43
CA GLY A 566 -3.91 -22.15 4.53
C GLY A 566 -2.79 -21.34 5.21
N ALA A 567 -1.56 -21.40 4.70
CA ALA A 567 -0.43 -20.62 5.20
C ALA A 567 -0.40 -19.21 4.59
N MET A 568 -1.16 -18.29 5.18
CA MET A 568 -1.32 -16.90 4.70
C MET A 568 -0.24 -15.97 5.28
N TRP A 569 1.02 -16.20 4.93
CA TRP A 569 2.14 -15.35 5.37
C TRP A 569 1.97 -13.92 4.83
N SER A 570 2.10 -12.89 5.69
CA SER A 570 1.95 -11.47 5.29
C SER A 570 2.93 -11.05 4.20
N PHE A 571 4.18 -11.47 4.34
CA PHE A 571 5.22 -11.34 3.33
C PHE A 571 6.21 -12.48 3.47
N TYR A 572 6.98 -12.73 2.41
CA TYR A 572 8.18 -13.55 2.49
C TYR A 572 9.43 -12.75 2.12
N ILE A 573 10.60 -13.15 2.64
CA ILE A 573 11.89 -12.63 2.16
C ILE A 573 12.81 -13.80 1.82
N THR A 574 13.14 -13.95 0.54
CA THR A 574 14.07 -15.00 0.08
C THR A 574 15.50 -14.60 0.41
N TRP A 575 16.30 -15.52 0.95
CA TRP A 575 17.70 -15.27 1.26
C TRP A 575 18.52 -14.99 0.00
N ASN A 576 19.65 -14.29 0.18
CA ASN A 576 20.55 -13.96 -0.92
C ASN A 576 21.23 -15.20 -1.49
N SER A 577 21.70 -15.10 -2.74
CA SER A 577 22.44 -16.17 -3.40
C SER A 577 23.91 -16.16 -3.00
N ASP A 578 24.31 -17.06 -2.10
CA ASP A 578 25.72 -17.28 -1.71
C ASP A 578 26.52 -17.89 -2.87
N SER A 579 26.94 -17.04 -3.83
CA SER A 579 27.77 -17.43 -4.97
C SER A 579 28.89 -16.43 -5.23
N ASP A 580 30.10 -16.85 -4.86
CA ASP A 580 31.30 -16.44 -5.57
C ASP A 580 31.26 -17.03 -7.00
N TRP A 581 31.75 -16.28 -7.99
CA TRP A 581 31.84 -16.65 -9.42
C TRP A 581 32.39 -18.08 -9.75
N ASN A 582 32.98 -18.76 -8.77
CA ASN A 582 33.58 -20.09 -8.88
C ASN A 582 32.78 -21.24 -8.24
N ASN A 583 31.65 -20.99 -7.57
CA ASN A 583 30.81 -22.01 -6.94
C ASN A 583 29.32 -21.73 -7.24
N PRO A 584 28.54 -22.71 -7.73
CA PRO A 584 27.10 -22.52 -7.89
C PRO A 584 26.45 -22.21 -6.54
N ALA A 585 25.53 -21.25 -6.52
CA ALA A 585 24.70 -20.96 -5.35
C ALA A 585 23.91 -22.21 -4.95
N THR A 586 23.72 -22.38 -3.65
CA THR A 586 22.88 -23.47 -3.11
C THR A 586 21.52 -23.00 -2.63
N ILE A 587 21.33 -21.68 -2.49
CA ILE A 587 20.14 -21.02 -1.96
C ILE A 587 19.91 -19.70 -2.71
N GLY A 588 18.74 -19.10 -2.55
CA GLY A 588 18.36 -17.85 -3.22
C GLY A 588 18.02 -18.03 -4.70
N PRO A 589 17.67 -16.95 -5.42
CA PRO A 589 17.18 -17.04 -6.80
C PRO A 589 18.23 -17.61 -7.77
N ALA A 590 19.53 -17.48 -7.51
CA ALA A 590 20.55 -18.06 -8.38
C ALA A 590 20.66 -19.60 -8.28
N ALA A 591 20.07 -20.22 -7.24
CA ALA A 591 20.01 -21.67 -7.08
C ALA A 591 18.77 -22.30 -7.73
N MET A 592 17.82 -21.48 -8.20
CA MET A 592 16.55 -21.92 -8.77
C MET A 592 16.58 -21.87 -10.31
N ASP A 593 15.71 -22.67 -10.94
CA ASP A 593 15.42 -22.52 -12.37
C ASP A 593 14.61 -21.22 -12.58
N PRO A 594 15.06 -20.28 -13.43
CA PRO A 594 14.32 -19.05 -13.71
C PRO A 594 12.85 -19.28 -14.11
N ALA A 595 12.54 -20.39 -14.77
CA ALA A 595 11.16 -20.73 -15.12
C ALA A 595 10.27 -20.99 -13.90
N VAL A 596 10.83 -21.56 -12.82
CA VAL A 596 10.12 -21.78 -11.55
C VAL A 596 9.91 -20.46 -10.82
N ILE A 597 10.90 -19.56 -10.85
CA ILE A 597 10.73 -18.20 -10.30
C ILE A 597 9.60 -17.48 -11.02
N ALA A 598 9.57 -17.52 -12.35
CA ALA A 598 8.52 -16.89 -13.16
C ALA A 598 7.13 -17.48 -12.87
N GLU A 599 7.05 -18.81 -12.71
CA GLU A 599 5.81 -19.49 -12.32
C GLU A 599 5.34 -19.03 -10.93
N ASN A 600 6.22 -19.03 -9.94
CA ASN A 600 5.91 -18.59 -8.57
C ASN A 600 5.47 -17.11 -8.52
N TYR A 601 6.10 -16.23 -9.30
CA TYR A 601 5.74 -14.79 -9.38
C TYR A 601 4.46 -14.51 -10.19
N SER A 602 3.94 -15.48 -10.95
CA SER A 602 2.73 -15.30 -11.76
C SER A 602 1.42 -15.39 -10.97
N TYR A 603 1.50 -15.76 -9.69
CA TYR A 603 0.33 -15.92 -8.85
C TYR A 603 -0.30 -14.57 -8.49
N SER A 604 -1.59 -14.39 -8.80
CA SER A 604 -2.27 -13.10 -8.73
C SER A 604 -2.49 -12.55 -7.32
N ALA A 605 -2.27 -13.36 -6.28
CA ALA A 605 -2.36 -12.88 -4.89
C ALA A 605 -1.00 -12.46 -4.33
N LEU A 606 0.05 -12.41 -5.16
CA LEU A 606 1.28 -11.71 -4.79
C LEU A 606 1.10 -10.20 -4.88
N VAL A 607 1.86 -9.50 -4.04
CA VAL A 607 2.10 -8.06 -4.17
C VAL A 607 3.55 -7.89 -4.56
N ASN A 608 3.76 -7.48 -5.81
CA ASN A 608 5.05 -7.19 -6.42
C ASN A 608 5.38 -5.70 -6.29
N ASN A 609 6.57 -5.31 -6.75
CA ASN A 609 7.02 -3.92 -6.67
C ASN A 609 6.10 -2.93 -7.41
N ASP A 610 5.54 -3.33 -8.56
CA ASP A 610 4.62 -2.51 -9.37
C ASP A 610 3.25 -2.32 -8.68
N ASP A 611 2.92 -3.14 -7.66
CA ASP A 611 1.69 -3.03 -6.87
C ASP A 611 1.84 -2.07 -5.67
N LEU A 612 3.05 -1.54 -5.41
CA LEU A 612 3.28 -0.61 -4.32
C LEU A 612 2.68 0.78 -4.64
N PRO A 613 1.95 1.40 -3.71
CA PRO A 613 1.49 2.77 -3.84
C PRO A 613 2.66 3.73 -4.12
N GLY A 614 2.47 4.67 -5.04
CA GLY A 614 3.51 5.67 -5.38
C GLY A 614 4.61 5.19 -6.34
N GLY A 615 4.46 4.04 -6.99
CA GLY A 615 5.36 3.62 -8.08
C GLY A 615 5.30 4.59 -9.28
N ILE A 616 6.40 4.74 -10.02
CA ILE A 616 6.38 5.47 -11.31
C ILE A 616 5.61 4.59 -12.29
N GLU A 617 4.38 4.97 -12.62
CA GLU A 617 3.59 4.30 -13.66
C GLU A 617 4.41 4.21 -14.96
N LYS A 618 4.54 3.00 -15.50
CA LYS A 618 5.13 2.80 -16.83
C LYS A 618 4.20 3.43 -17.86
N ALA A 619 4.72 4.36 -18.64
CA ALA A 619 3.99 4.97 -19.74
C ALA A 619 3.78 3.92 -20.83
N GLY A 620 2.53 3.50 -20.99
CA GLY A 620 2.09 2.57 -22.03
C GLY A 620 1.81 3.19 -23.38
N ALA A 621 1.34 2.37 -24.33
CA ALA A 621 0.96 2.86 -25.65
C ALA A 621 -0.28 3.75 -25.56
N GLY A 622 -0.18 5.01 -26.00
CA GLY A 622 -1.27 5.97 -25.86
C GLY A 622 -0.81 7.41 -25.93
N THR A 623 -1.70 8.33 -25.57
CA THR A 623 -1.39 9.76 -25.45
C THR A 623 -0.52 9.99 -24.21
N VAL A 624 0.60 10.68 -24.41
CA VAL A 624 1.48 11.18 -23.33
C VAL A 624 1.12 12.63 -23.00
N ALA A 625 0.82 13.45 -24.01
CA ALA A 625 0.36 14.82 -23.85
C ALA A 625 -0.44 15.25 -25.08
N ASP A 626 -1.73 15.55 -24.91
CA ASP A 626 -2.60 16.18 -25.91
C ASP A 626 -3.01 17.61 -25.53
N PHE A 627 -2.55 18.10 -24.37
CA PHE A 627 -2.79 19.45 -23.85
C PHE A 627 -4.28 19.79 -23.61
N ASP A 628 -5.19 18.82 -23.80
CA ASP A 628 -6.61 18.94 -23.56
C ASP A 628 -6.96 18.37 -22.17
N HIS A 629 -7.59 19.18 -21.33
CA HIS A 629 -7.94 18.78 -19.97
C HIS A 629 -9.41 18.36 -19.90
N THR A 630 -9.68 17.24 -19.22
CA THR A 630 -11.01 16.62 -19.17
C THR A 630 -11.50 16.31 -17.75
N ASP A 631 -10.68 16.39 -16.70
CA ASP A 631 -11.03 16.05 -15.30
C ASP A 631 -11.76 14.71 -15.13
N GLY A 632 -11.31 13.70 -15.88
CA GLY A 632 -11.93 12.38 -15.87
C GLY A 632 -13.31 12.33 -16.54
N PHE A 633 -13.79 13.42 -17.15
CA PHE A 633 -14.98 13.39 -17.98
C PHE A 633 -14.71 12.74 -19.33
N GLU A 634 -15.74 12.06 -19.82
CA GLU A 634 -15.82 11.56 -21.19
C GLU A 634 -17.03 12.13 -21.92
N ALA A 635 -16.89 12.27 -23.24
CA ALA A 635 -17.98 12.62 -24.12
C ALA A 635 -18.43 11.40 -24.93
N GLN A 636 -19.75 11.28 -25.11
CA GLN A 636 -20.34 10.24 -25.94
C GLN A 636 -21.39 10.81 -26.90
N VAL A 637 -21.50 10.21 -28.07
CA VAL A 637 -22.62 10.42 -29.01
C VAL A 637 -23.36 9.11 -29.12
N ASN A 638 -24.66 9.12 -28.85
CA ASN A 638 -25.49 7.90 -28.84
C ASN A 638 -24.92 6.79 -27.94
N TRP A 639 -24.34 7.16 -26.79
CA TRP A 639 -23.65 6.25 -25.86
C TRP A 639 -22.39 5.57 -26.41
N GLY A 640 -21.86 6.04 -27.55
CA GLY A 640 -20.56 5.64 -28.06
C GLY A 640 -19.52 6.72 -27.75
N PRO A 641 -18.31 6.36 -27.30
CA PRO A 641 -17.23 7.31 -27.04
C PRO A 641 -16.98 8.24 -28.24
N THR A 642 -16.68 9.51 -27.96
CA THR A 642 -16.31 10.48 -28.99
C THR A 642 -15.19 11.38 -28.50
N THR A 643 -14.31 11.78 -29.43
CA THR A 643 -13.16 12.65 -29.13
C THR A 643 -13.55 14.14 -29.06
N GLY A 644 -12.65 15.00 -28.61
CA GLY A 644 -12.84 16.46 -28.65
C GLY A 644 -13.70 17.02 -27.51
N LEU A 645 -13.75 16.32 -26.38
CA LEU A 645 -14.10 16.90 -25.10
C LEU A 645 -12.86 17.61 -24.55
N ALA A 646 -13.02 18.85 -24.10
CA ALA A 646 -11.94 19.62 -23.48
C ALA A 646 -12.53 20.81 -22.71
N TYR A 647 -11.70 21.46 -21.90
CA TYR A 647 -11.99 22.83 -21.47
C TYR A 647 -12.16 23.77 -22.66
N SER A 648 -13.10 24.69 -22.56
CA SER A 648 -13.46 25.61 -23.62
C SER A 648 -13.75 27.00 -23.08
N SER A 649 -13.13 28.02 -23.70
CA SER A 649 -13.45 29.43 -23.47
C SER A 649 -14.72 29.92 -24.20
N ALA A 650 -15.39 29.05 -24.98
CA ALA A 650 -16.53 29.43 -25.80
C ALA A 650 -17.77 29.84 -24.98
N TRP A 651 -17.91 29.25 -23.80
CA TRP A 651 -18.91 29.62 -22.81
C TRP A 651 -18.45 29.16 -21.42
N SER A 652 -18.72 29.95 -20.40
CA SER A 652 -18.62 29.59 -18.98
C SER A 652 -19.74 30.33 -18.23
N LYS A 653 -20.20 29.77 -17.11
CA LYS A 653 -21.08 30.45 -16.15
C LYS A 653 -20.24 31.37 -15.26
N TYR A 654 -19.11 30.85 -14.79
CA TYR A 654 -18.17 31.52 -13.90
C TYR A 654 -16.76 31.28 -14.44
N GLY A 655 -15.83 32.20 -14.21
CA GLY A 655 -14.46 32.02 -14.72
C GLY A 655 -14.30 32.24 -16.23
N ASP A 656 -13.22 31.69 -16.82
CA ASP A 656 -12.85 31.85 -18.22
C ASP A 656 -13.10 30.57 -19.08
N LYS A 657 -13.33 29.39 -18.48
CA LYS A 657 -13.47 28.08 -19.15
C LYS A 657 -14.68 27.28 -18.66
N SER A 658 -15.10 26.30 -19.45
CA SER A 658 -16.04 25.24 -19.03
C SER A 658 -15.73 23.93 -19.73
N MET A 659 -16.27 22.81 -19.27
CA MET A 659 -16.13 21.53 -19.95
C MET A 659 -17.07 21.45 -21.15
N GLY A 660 -16.53 21.24 -22.36
CA GLY A 660 -17.33 21.30 -23.58
C GLY A 660 -16.94 20.34 -24.69
N VAL A 661 -17.92 19.98 -25.52
CA VAL A 661 -17.71 19.21 -26.74
C VAL A 661 -18.45 19.85 -27.91
N SER A 662 -17.76 20.00 -29.05
CA SER A 662 -18.34 20.52 -30.30
C SER A 662 -18.47 19.43 -31.37
N LYS A 663 -19.60 19.38 -32.08
CA LYS A 663 -19.91 18.36 -33.08
C LYS A 663 -20.62 18.92 -34.32
N ASP A 664 -20.19 18.44 -35.49
CA ASP A 664 -20.99 18.52 -36.71
C ASP A 664 -22.11 17.49 -36.65
N LEU A 665 -23.32 17.95 -36.27
CA LEU A 665 -24.48 17.08 -36.12
C LEU A 665 -24.95 16.50 -37.47
N THR A 666 -24.58 17.12 -38.59
CA THR A 666 -24.93 16.62 -39.93
C THR A 666 -24.13 15.37 -40.31
N ALA A 667 -22.99 15.14 -39.66
CA ALA A 667 -22.13 13.98 -39.87
C ALA A 667 -22.55 12.76 -39.02
N ILE A 668 -23.45 12.93 -38.06
CA ILE A 668 -23.86 11.89 -37.12
C ILE A 668 -25.12 11.18 -37.65
N ALA A 669 -24.99 9.89 -37.99
CA ALA A 669 -26.11 9.06 -38.36
C ALA A 669 -26.99 8.75 -37.14
N ASP A 670 -28.31 8.87 -37.31
CA ASP A 670 -29.30 8.56 -36.26
C ASP A 670 -29.03 9.30 -34.93
N LEU A 671 -28.75 10.61 -35.00
CA LEU A 671 -28.52 11.46 -33.83
C LEU A 671 -29.63 11.32 -32.78
N GLY A 672 -29.28 10.84 -31.60
CA GLY A 672 -30.17 10.61 -30.48
C GLY A 672 -29.78 11.40 -29.23
N ASN A 673 -28.49 11.38 -28.84
CA ASN A 673 -27.99 12.14 -27.71
C ASN A 673 -26.50 12.51 -27.82
N VAL A 674 -26.12 13.53 -27.05
CA VAL A 674 -24.74 13.84 -26.65
C VAL A 674 -24.69 13.74 -25.13
N VAL A 675 -23.70 13.03 -24.58
CA VAL A 675 -23.54 12.79 -23.15
C VAL A 675 -22.18 13.29 -22.71
N LEU A 676 -22.13 13.96 -21.56
CA LEU A 676 -20.90 14.30 -20.83
C LEU A 676 -21.02 13.65 -19.45
N GLN A 677 -20.06 12.81 -19.05
CA GLN A 677 -20.15 12.08 -17.78
C GLN A 677 -18.77 11.76 -17.20
N THR A 678 -18.72 11.53 -15.89
CA THR A 678 -17.52 11.12 -15.14
C THR A 678 -17.90 10.07 -14.08
N TYR A 679 -16.90 9.36 -13.56
CA TYR A 679 -17.04 8.28 -12.58
C TYR A 679 -16.08 8.43 -11.38
N PRO A 680 -16.15 9.54 -10.63
CA PRO A 680 -15.36 9.70 -9.42
C PRO A 680 -15.96 8.89 -8.27
N VAL A 681 -15.18 8.69 -7.21
CA VAL A 681 -15.63 8.20 -5.91
C VAL A 681 -15.66 9.40 -4.96
N ILE A 682 -16.85 9.85 -4.58
CA ILE A 682 -17.04 11.00 -3.68
C ILE A 682 -17.80 10.53 -2.45
N ALA A 683 -17.13 10.48 -1.30
CA ALA A 683 -17.76 10.21 -0.01
C ALA A 683 -18.70 11.38 0.36
N THR A 684 -19.88 11.04 0.90
CA THR A 684 -20.93 12.03 1.16
C THR A 684 -21.29 12.03 2.65
N ASP A 685 -20.52 12.77 3.45
CA ASP A 685 -20.70 12.75 4.91
C ASP A 685 -21.97 13.43 5.41
N SER A 686 -22.64 14.25 4.58
CA SER A 686 -23.99 14.83 4.79
C SER A 686 -24.57 15.65 3.61
N PRO A 687 -24.12 15.58 2.34
CA PRO A 687 -24.65 16.47 1.32
C PRO A 687 -26.06 16.09 0.88
N SER A 688 -26.89 17.12 0.66
CA SER A 688 -28.27 16.93 0.23
C SER A 688 -28.44 17.01 -1.29
N THR A 689 -27.56 17.74 -1.97
CA THR A 689 -27.81 18.19 -3.33
C THR A 689 -26.55 18.15 -4.19
N LEU A 690 -26.59 17.46 -5.33
CA LEU A 690 -25.60 17.60 -6.41
C LEU A 690 -26.18 18.54 -7.47
N SER A 691 -25.44 19.57 -7.88
CA SER A 691 -25.89 20.50 -8.92
C SER A 691 -24.80 20.82 -9.93
N LEU A 692 -25.20 21.20 -11.15
CA LEU A 692 -24.30 21.70 -12.19
C LEU A 692 -25.07 22.61 -13.14
N THR A 693 -24.35 23.39 -13.95
CA THR A 693 -24.93 24.21 -15.00
C THR A 693 -24.64 23.61 -16.37
N ALA A 694 -25.63 23.60 -17.25
CA ALA A 694 -25.50 23.10 -18.60
C ALA A 694 -25.91 24.16 -19.64
N TYR A 695 -25.19 24.20 -20.76
CA TYR A 695 -25.49 25.07 -21.89
C TYR A 695 -25.34 24.35 -23.23
N ALA A 696 -26.06 24.82 -24.24
CA ALA A 696 -25.93 24.34 -25.60
C ALA A 696 -25.93 25.52 -26.58
N MET A 697 -24.93 25.57 -27.45
CA MET A 697 -24.74 26.61 -28.45
C MET A 697 -24.91 26.01 -29.85
N ASN A 698 -25.55 26.75 -30.77
CA ASN A 698 -25.80 26.32 -32.15
C ASN A 698 -26.41 24.91 -32.28
N ALA A 699 -27.19 24.46 -31.29
CA ALA A 699 -27.74 23.10 -31.24
C ALA A 699 -29.25 23.03 -31.48
N GLY A 700 -29.89 24.16 -31.79
CA GLY A 700 -31.35 24.30 -31.94
C GLY A 700 -32.01 25.09 -30.80
N ALA A 701 -33.32 25.35 -30.91
CA ALA A 701 -34.04 26.23 -29.98
C ALA A 701 -34.68 25.50 -28.79
N ASP A 702 -34.79 24.17 -28.83
CA ASP A 702 -35.52 23.35 -27.85
C ASP A 702 -34.67 22.15 -27.37
N VAL A 703 -33.37 22.35 -27.15
CA VAL A 703 -32.48 21.27 -26.68
C VAL A 703 -32.91 20.86 -25.27
N ASN A 704 -33.08 19.56 -25.03
CA ASN A 704 -33.43 19.03 -23.71
C ASN A 704 -32.20 18.43 -23.04
N VAL A 705 -31.93 18.81 -21.81
CA VAL A 705 -30.82 18.28 -21.00
C VAL A 705 -31.36 17.51 -19.80
N HIS A 706 -30.77 16.34 -19.53
CA HIS A 706 -31.03 15.53 -18.34
C HIS A 706 -29.76 15.42 -17.53
N MET A 707 -29.80 15.73 -16.24
CA MET A 707 -28.75 15.35 -15.30
C MET A 707 -29.02 13.94 -14.77
N PHE A 708 -27.98 13.19 -14.43
CA PHE A 708 -28.09 11.91 -13.72
C PHE A 708 -26.95 11.73 -12.72
N VAL A 709 -27.15 10.84 -11.74
CA VAL A 709 -26.16 10.46 -10.72
C VAL A 709 -26.27 8.96 -10.43
N LYS A 710 -25.13 8.35 -10.08
CA LYS A 710 -24.92 6.97 -9.64
C LYS A 710 -24.18 7.00 -8.31
N GLY A 711 -24.45 6.07 -7.42
CA GLY A 711 -23.85 6.04 -6.10
C GLY A 711 -24.21 4.80 -5.29
N LEU A 712 -23.88 4.83 -4.00
CA LEU A 712 -24.26 3.84 -3.00
C LEU A 712 -25.22 4.45 -1.98
N ASP A 713 -26.16 3.65 -1.46
CA ASP A 713 -27.02 4.05 -0.34
C ASP A 713 -26.40 3.70 1.03
N ALA A 714 -27.09 4.06 2.11
CA ALA A 714 -26.68 3.76 3.49
C ALA A 714 -26.44 2.27 3.79
N ASP A 715 -26.99 1.37 2.97
CA ASP A 715 -26.84 -0.08 3.10
C ASP A 715 -25.76 -0.63 2.12
N GLY A 716 -25.02 0.24 1.44
CA GLY A 716 -23.99 -0.10 0.45
C GLY A 716 -24.52 -0.59 -0.89
N ASN A 717 -25.82 -0.42 -1.18
CA ASN A 717 -26.41 -0.88 -2.44
C ASN A 717 -26.27 0.17 -3.55
N PRO A 718 -25.98 -0.25 -4.81
CA PRO A 718 -25.95 0.67 -5.94
C PRO A 718 -27.31 1.34 -6.20
N VAL A 719 -27.30 2.66 -6.28
CA VAL A 719 -28.47 3.52 -6.57
C VAL A 719 -28.16 4.47 -7.73
N GLU A 720 -29.17 4.79 -8.53
CA GLU A 720 -29.07 5.79 -9.60
C GLU A 720 -30.35 6.65 -9.72
N GLN A 721 -30.21 7.91 -10.14
CA GLN A 721 -31.34 8.80 -10.43
C GLN A 721 -31.27 9.39 -11.84
N TRP A 722 -32.44 9.43 -12.49
CA TRP A 722 -32.65 9.96 -13.83
C TRP A 722 -33.90 10.87 -13.88
N PRO A 723 -33.80 12.12 -13.40
CA PRO A 723 -34.91 13.09 -13.42
C PRO A 723 -35.37 13.47 -14.84
N GLU A 724 -36.53 14.13 -14.88
CA GLU A 724 -37.11 14.69 -16.11
C GLU A 724 -36.20 15.76 -16.73
N ALA A 725 -36.26 15.89 -18.06
CA ALA A 725 -35.43 16.84 -18.81
C ALA A 725 -35.82 18.30 -18.54
N THR A 726 -34.83 19.18 -18.57
CA THR A 726 -35.00 20.63 -18.63
C THR A 726 -34.69 21.13 -20.04
N THR A 727 -35.48 22.07 -20.56
CA THR A 727 -35.25 22.64 -21.89
C THR A 727 -34.32 23.85 -21.83
N ILE A 728 -33.26 23.83 -22.63
CA ILE A 728 -32.33 24.94 -22.87
C ILE A 728 -32.89 25.81 -24.01
N ASN A 729 -33.29 27.04 -23.68
CA ASN A 729 -33.93 27.99 -24.62
C ASN A 729 -33.01 29.17 -24.95
N GLY A 730 -31.74 28.91 -25.23
CA GLY A 730 -30.73 29.92 -25.57
C GLY A 730 -30.05 30.61 -24.38
N GLU A 731 -30.39 30.21 -23.15
CA GLU A 731 -29.73 30.58 -21.90
C GLU A 731 -29.32 29.30 -21.15
N ALA A 732 -28.24 29.37 -20.37
CA ALA A 732 -27.78 28.25 -19.55
C ALA A 732 -28.82 27.88 -18.48
N VAL A 733 -28.83 26.61 -18.08
CA VAL A 733 -29.77 26.09 -17.08
C VAL A 733 -29.01 25.41 -15.96
N GLU A 734 -29.41 25.69 -14.73
CA GLU A 734 -28.92 25.00 -13.55
C GLU A 734 -29.77 23.75 -13.30
N LEU A 735 -29.09 22.63 -13.10
CA LEU A 735 -29.66 21.32 -12.82
C LEU A 735 -29.23 20.93 -11.42
N SER A 736 -30.16 20.33 -10.67
CA SER A 736 -29.94 19.97 -9.27
C SER A 736 -30.68 18.67 -8.96
N LEU A 737 -30.02 17.82 -8.18
CA LEU A 737 -30.46 16.49 -7.79
C LEU A 737 -30.36 16.34 -6.28
N ASP A 738 -31.45 15.87 -5.67
CA ASP A 738 -31.46 15.47 -4.26
C ASP A 738 -30.78 14.11 -4.12
N ILE A 739 -29.62 14.10 -3.49
CA ILE A 739 -28.83 12.90 -3.21
C ILE A 739 -28.91 12.50 -1.73
N THR A 740 -29.91 13.02 -1.00
CA THR A 740 -30.13 12.64 0.41
C THR A 740 -30.24 11.12 0.53
N GLY A 741 -29.35 10.52 1.33
CA GLY A 741 -29.31 9.08 1.58
C GLY A 741 -28.34 8.31 0.69
N TYR A 742 -27.62 8.99 -0.21
CA TYR A 742 -26.39 8.47 -0.80
C TYR A 742 -25.30 8.54 0.27
N THR A 743 -24.46 7.51 0.35
CA THR A 743 -23.21 7.50 1.13
C THR A 743 -22.01 7.78 0.25
N GLU A 744 -22.12 7.48 -1.04
CA GLU A 744 -21.08 7.72 -2.03
C GLU A 744 -21.69 8.07 -3.39
N VAL A 745 -21.10 9.02 -4.11
CA VAL A 745 -21.36 9.24 -5.54
C VAL A 745 -20.26 8.56 -6.34
N THR A 746 -20.64 7.63 -7.22
CA THR A 746 -19.76 6.82 -8.08
C THR A 746 -19.79 7.24 -9.55
N GLY A 747 -20.62 8.24 -9.89
CA GLY A 747 -20.66 8.80 -11.22
C GLY A 747 -21.79 9.78 -11.43
N TYR A 748 -21.58 10.77 -12.29
CA TYR A 748 -22.60 11.75 -12.63
C TYR A 748 -22.37 12.32 -14.03
N GLY A 749 -23.39 12.97 -14.59
CA GLY A 749 -23.27 13.58 -15.91
C GLY A 749 -24.56 14.20 -16.44
N VAL A 750 -24.50 14.63 -17.69
CA VAL A 750 -25.62 15.17 -18.45
C VAL A 750 -25.82 14.49 -19.79
N ARG A 751 -27.07 14.43 -20.23
CA ARG A 751 -27.49 13.96 -21.56
C ARG A 751 -28.31 15.01 -22.29
N PHE A 752 -27.79 15.52 -23.40
CA PHE A 752 -28.46 16.43 -24.32
C PHE A 752 -29.24 15.66 -25.40
N GLN A 753 -30.45 16.13 -25.71
CA GLN A 753 -31.39 15.53 -26.66
C GLN A 753 -32.19 16.61 -27.41
N ASN A 754 -32.97 16.19 -28.41
CA ASN A 754 -33.82 17.08 -29.22
C ASN A 754 -33.04 18.21 -29.93
N MET A 755 -31.81 17.90 -30.32
CA MET A 755 -30.92 18.82 -31.04
C MET A 755 -31.31 18.94 -32.51
N ASP A 756 -31.04 20.09 -33.13
CA ASP A 756 -31.21 20.33 -34.55
C ASP A 756 -30.08 19.65 -35.33
N ALA A 757 -30.36 18.47 -35.91
CA ALA A 757 -29.41 17.68 -36.69
C ALA A 757 -28.89 18.37 -37.97
N THR A 758 -29.31 19.61 -38.28
CA THR A 758 -28.80 20.38 -39.42
C THR A 758 -27.62 21.30 -39.08
N GLN A 759 -27.24 21.39 -37.81
CA GLN A 759 -26.18 22.26 -37.31
C GLN A 759 -24.80 21.61 -37.52
N THR A 760 -23.83 22.39 -37.99
CA THR A 760 -22.48 21.90 -38.32
C THR A 760 -21.43 22.20 -37.24
N ASP A 761 -21.80 22.99 -36.24
CA ASP A 761 -20.95 23.56 -35.20
C ASP A 761 -21.70 23.63 -33.86
N ALA A 762 -22.47 22.59 -33.54
CA ALA A 762 -23.21 22.51 -32.28
C ALA A 762 -22.26 22.19 -31.13
N SER A 763 -22.38 22.91 -30.02
CA SER A 763 -21.53 22.75 -28.84
C SER A 763 -22.36 22.55 -27.58
N PHE A 764 -21.86 21.71 -26.68
CA PHE A 764 -22.54 21.31 -25.44
C PHE A 764 -21.57 21.47 -24.29
N PHE A 765 -22.00 22.15 -23.23
CA PHE A 765 -21.14 22.56 -22.13
C PHE A 765 -21.75 22.20 -20.77
N ILE A 766 -20.88 21.89 -19.81
CA ILE A 766 -21.20 21.87 -18.39
C ILE A 766 -20.19 22.72 -17.62
N ASP A 767 -20.64 23.28 -16.50
CA ASP A 767 -19.87 24.15 -15.64
C ASP A 767 -20.41 24.09 -14.19
N SER A 768 -19.57 24.41 -13.22
CA SER A 768 -19.93 24.71 -11.83
C SER A 768 -20.65 23.55 -11.16
N VAL A 769 -19.97 22.41 -11.08
CA VAL A 769 -20.43 21.23 -10.36
C VAL A 769 -20.27 21.48 -8.86
N MET A 770 -21.39 21.49 -8.14
CA MET A 770 -21.44 21.76 -6.71
C MET A 770 -22.05 20.58 -5.96
N LEU A 771 -21.50 20.28 -4.80
CA LEU A 771 -22.07 19.38 -3.79
C LEU A 771 -22.51 20.25 -2.60
N ASP A 772 -23.83 20.46 -2.50
CA ASP A 772 -24.42 21.54 -1.70
C ASP A 772 -23.79 22.91 -2.02
N ASP A 773 -23.02 23.45 -1.08
CA ASP A 773 -22.31 24.74 -1.20
C ASP A 773 -20.82 24.56 -1.55
N GLU A 774 -20.33 23.32 -1.65
CA GLU A 774 -18.95 22.98 -1.96
C GLU A 774 -18.75 22.83 -3.48
N LEU A 775 -17.67 23.42 -4.00
CA LEU A 775 -17.31 23.32 -5.40
C LEU A 775 -16.54 22.02 -5.64
N ILE A 776 -17.06 21.16 -6.52
CA ILE A 776 -16.42 19.90 -6.91
C ILE A 776 -15.61 20.06 -8.21
N ALA A 777 -16.14 20.83 -9.17
CA ALA A 777 -15.43 21.16 -10.40
C ALA A 777 -15.99 22.44 -11.03
N ASP A 778 -15.15 23.42 -11.33
CA ASP A 778 -15.49 24.57 -12.19
C ASP A 778 -14.80 24.53 -13.56
N PHE A 779 -13.94 23.53 -13.82
CA PHE A 779 -13.23 23.31 -15.09
C PHE A 779 -12.28 24.44 -15.47
N GLU A 780 -11.83 25.15 -14.46
CA GLU A 780 -10.81 26.17 -14.56
C GLU A 780 -9.50 25.51 -14.12
N SER A 781 -8.63 25.14 -15.06
CA SER A 781 -7.34 24.53 -14.69
C SER A 781 -6.51 25.52 -13.86
N VAL A 782 -6.55 25.44 -12.53
CA VAL A 782 -5.74 26.26 -11.62
C VAL A 782 -5.17 25.34 -10.53
N GLU A 783 -4.33 24.39 -10.96
CA GLU A 783 -3.76 23.36 -10.08
C GLU A 783 -3.19 23.95 -8.79
N GLY A 784 -3.66 23.41 -7.65
CA GLY A 784 -3.17 23.78 -6.32
C GLY A 784 -3.69 25.12 -5.77
N TYR A 785 -4.50 25.88 -6.50
CA TYR A 785 -5.07 27.14 -5.99
C TYR A 785 -6.58 27.07 -5.78
N GLU A 786 -7.03 27.72 -4.72
CA GLU A 786 -8.43 27.86 -4.36
C GLU A 786 -8.88 29.31 -4.40
N GLY A 787 -10.07 29.52 -4.98
CA GLY A 787 -10.78 30.78 -4.94
C GLY A 787 -11.86 30.75 -3.88
N GLN A 788 -11.85 31.74 -2.99
CA GLN A 788 -12.81 31.82 -1.89
C GLN A 788 -13.43 33.20 -1.77
N ILE A 789 -14.69 33.24 -1.34
CA ILE A 789 -15.34 34.46 -0.86
C ILE A 789 -15.69 34.26 0.59
N ASN A 790 -15.30 35.20 1.46
CA ASN A 790 -15.53 35.11 2.89
C ASN A 790 -15.01 33.81 3.54
N TRP A 791 -13.88 33.28 3.05
CA TRP A 791 -13.27 32.00 3.48
C TRP A 791 -14.12 30.76 3.20
N SER A 792 -15.04 30.85 2.23
CA SER A 792 -15.79 29.70 1.71
C SER A 792 -15.48 29.56 0.23
N GLY A 793 -15.27 28.32 -0.22
CA GLY A 793 -15.03 28.00 -1.62
C GLY A 793 -16.11 28.60 -2.52
N ALA A 794 -15.72 29.18 -3.65
CA ALA A 794 -16.63 29.78 -4.59
C ALA A 794 -16.11 29.63 -6.03
N PRO A 795 -16.98 29.29 -7.01
CA PRO A 795 -16.54 29.12 -8.40
C PRO A 795 -16.04 30.43 -9.02
N GLY A 796 -15.19 30.31 -10.03
CA GLY A 796 -14.74 31.41 -10.87
C GLY A 796 -13.28 31.81 -10.69
N LEU A 797 -12.48 30.99 -10.02
CA LEU A 797 -11.02 31.08 -10.09
C LEU A 797 -10.57 30.47 -11.41
N ALA A 798 -9.77 31.17 -12.21
CA ALA A 798 -9.36 30.75 -13.55
C ALA A 798 -8.02 31.36 -13.93
N THR A 799 -7.37 30.88 -14.99
CA THR A 799 -6.30 31.64 -15.64
C THR A 799 -6.85 32.56 -16.71
N SER A 800 -6.31 33.78 -16.78
CA SER A 800 -6.82 34.80 -17.68
C SER A 800 -5.76 35.58 -18.41
N LYS A 801 -6.05 35.92 -19.67
CA LYS A 801 -5.27 36.85 -20.50
C LYS A 801 -5.68 38.32 -20.30
N ALA A 802 -6.65 38.59 -19.42
CA ALA A 802 -7.14 39.95 -19.18
C ALA A 802 -6.11 40.85 -18.50
N TRP A 803 -5.21 40.25 -17.72
CA TRP A 803 -4.09 40.92 -17.07
C TRP A 803 -3.00 39.88 -16.78
N SER A 804 -1.75 40.28 -16.93
CA SER A 804 -0.56 39.55 -16.50
C SER A 804 0.53 40.59 -16.25
N SER A 805 1.26 40.40 -15.16
CA SER A 805 2.47 41.12 -14.78
C SER A 805 3.73 40.49 -15.40
N ALA A 806 3.71 39.18 -15.64
CA ALA A 806 4.77 38.42 -16.29
C ALA A 806 4.18 37.28 -17.13
N GLY A 807 4.38 37.34 -18.47
CA GLY A 807 3.86 36.31 -19.39
C GLY A 807 2.63 36.76 -20.16
N GLU A 808 1.74 35.81 -20.50
CA GLU A 808 0.44 36.05 -21.15
C GLU A 808 -0.75 35.86 -20.20
N GLN A 809 -0.59 35.11 -19.11
CA GLN A 809 -1.66 34.71 -18.22
C GLN A 809 -1.38 35.16 -16.77
N ALA A 810 -2.44 35.18 -15.97
CA ALA A 810 -2.41 35.35 -14.54
C ALA A 810 -3.55 34.53 -13.94
N ILE A 811 -3.45 34.14 -12.68
CA ILE A 811 -4.61 33.63 -11.97
C ILE A 811 -5.58 34.77 -11.67
N ALA A 812 -6.86 34.52 -11.88
CA ALA A 812 -7.92 35.49 -11.88
C ALA A 812 -9.16 34.90 -11.22
N PHE A 813 -9.76 35.65 -10.30
CA PHE A 813 -11.04 35.32 -9.71
C PHE A 813 -12.12 36.26 -10.27
N PHE A 814 -13.05 35.70 -11.04
CA PHE A 814 -14.14 36.41 -11.72
C PHE A 814 -15.47 36.21 -10.99
N ARG A 815 -16.13 37.32 -10.61
CA ARG A 815 -17.42 37.21 -9.91
C ARG A 815 -18.39 38.37 -10.12
N ASP A 816 -19.67 38.02 -10.29
CA ASP A 816 -20.79 38.90 -9.94
C ASP A 816 -20.98 38.87 -8.42
N LEU A 817 -20.51 39.91 -7.74
CA LEU A 817 -20.58 39.98 -6.28
C LEU A 817 -22.01 40.20 -5.76
N THR A 818 -22.96 40.57 -6.63
CA THR A 818 -24.36 40.74 -6.24
C THR A 818 -25.10 39.42 -6.04
N GLU A 819 -24.56 38.32 -6.58
CA GLU A 819 -25.06 36.97 -6.35
C GLU A 819 -24.59 36.37 -5.01
N VAL A 820 -23.63 37.01 -4.33
CA VAL A 820 -23.06 36.52 -3.09
C VAL A 820 -23.52 37.38 -1.91
N GLU A 821 -24.27 36.78 -0.98
CA GLU A 821 -24.81 37.50 0.18
C GLU A 821 -23.68 37.92 1.12
N GLY A 822 -23.35 39.22 1.13
CA GLY A 822 -22.41 39.80 2.09
C GLY A 822 -20.93 39.58 1.77
N ALA A 823 -20.52 39.56 0.50
CA ALA A 823 -19.11 39.49 0.11
C ALA A 823 -18.29 40.63 0.74
N THR A 824 -17.31 40.30 1.59
CA THR A 824 -16.38 41.24 2.24
C THR A 824 -14.93 40.99 1.90
N ASP A 825 -14.59 39.75 1.54
CA ASP A 825 -13.25 39.36 1.13
C ASP A 825 -13.30 38.37 -0.03
N VAL A 826 -12.34 38.52 -0.95
CA VAL A 826 -12.02 37.55 -2.02
C VAL A 826 -10.61 37.07 -1.76
N ILE A 827 -10.40 35.75 -1.73
CA ILE A 827 -9.13 35.11 -1.43
C ILE A 827 -8.75 34.22 -2.60
N ILE A 828 -7.47 34.27 -2.98
CA ILE A 828 -6.81 33.31 -3.88
C ILE A 828 -5.64 32.73 -3.08
N GLN A 829 -5.63 31.43 -2.82
CA GLN A 829 -4.65 30.82 -1.92
C GLN A 829 -4.28 29.39 -2.31
N THR A 830 -3.19 28.88 -1.75
CA THR A 830 -2.73 27.50 -1.92
C THR A 830 -2.21 26.94 -0.59
N TYR A 831 -2.46 25.64 -0.36
CA TYR A 831 -1.96 24.84 0.76
C TYR A 831 -1.46 23.50 0.20
N PRO A 832 -0.26 23.46 -0.38
CA PRO A 832 0.28 22.23 -0.94
C PRO A 832 0.47 21.17 0.16
N GLU A 833 0.18 19.92 -0.16
CA GLU A 833 0.44 18.78 0.70
C GLU A 833 1.93 18.68 1.02
N GLY A 834 2.27 18.49 2.30
CA GLY A 834 3.66 18.55 2.76
C GLY A 834 4.27 19.97 2.85
N GLY A 835 3.52 21.01 2.49
CA GLY A 835 3.92 22.42 2.60
C GLY A 835 5.04 22.85 1.65
N ILE A 836 5.67 23.99 1.94
CA ILE A 836 6.71 24.61 1.10
C ILE A 836 7.95 24.87 1.95
N ASP A 837 9.08 24.21 1.64
CA ASP A 837 10.38 24.55 2.21
C ASP A 837 10.85 25.91 1.67
N VAL A 838 10.98 26.87 2.59
CA VAL A 838 11.43 28.24 2.29
C VAL A 838 12.71 28.61 3.05
N SER A 839 13.39 27.64 3.66
CA SER A 839 14.59 27.84 4.49
C SER A 839 15.77 28.53 3.77
N MET A 840 15.78 28.49 2.44
CA MET A 840 16.78 29.14 1.59
C MET A 840 16.36 30.50 1.03
N TYR A 841 15.17 31.01 1.39
CA TYR A 841 14.59 32.23 0.86
C TYR A 841 14.41 33.31 1.92
N ASP A 842 14.65 34.57 1.51
CA ASP A 842 14.53 35.74 2.38
C ASP A 842 13.12 36.35 2.31
N SER A 843 12.38 36.15 1.21
CA SER A 843 11.04 36.73 1.03
C SER A 843 10.21 36.00 -0.02
N ILE A 844 8.89 36.10 0.11
CA ILE A 844 7.91 35.80 -0.93
C ILE A 844 7.32 37.09 -1.49
N THR A 845 7.13 37.15 -2.81
CA THR A 845 6.55 38.28 -3.53
C THR A 845 5.44 37.81 -4.48
N VAL A 846 4.33 38.55 -4.56
CA VAL A 846 3.20 38.28 -5.46
C VAL A 846 2.72 39.59 -6.09
N ASP A 847 2.52 39.60 -7.40
CA ASP A 847 1.90 40.72 -8.10
C ASP A 847 0.37 40.58 -8.10
N ALA A 848 -0.35 41.67 -7.83
CA ALA A 848 -1.80 41.63 -7.73
C ALA A 848 -2.48 42.87 -8.29
N THR A 849 -3.70 42.69 -8.83
CA THR A 849 -4.54 43.81 -9.25
C THR A 849 -6.02 43.48 -9.12
N ALA A 850 -6.87 44.49 -9.06
CA ALA A 850 -8.32 44.33 -9.14
C ALA A 850 -8.93 45.23 -10.22
N MET A 851 -9.79 44.66 -11.05
CA MET A 851 -10.53 45.37 -12.10
C MET A 851 -12.03 45.34 -11.80
N ASN A 852 -12.73 46.43 -12.13
CA ASN A 852 -14.15 46.60 -11.84
C ASN A 852 -14.57 46.39 -10.37
N ALA A 853 -13.61 46.40 -9.44
CA ALA A 853 -13.83 46.26 -8.01
C ALA A 853 -13.42 47.57 -7.32
N ALA A 854 -14.25 48.60 -7.44
CA ALA A 854 -13.88 49.95 -6.99
C ALA A 854 -13.55 49.98 -5.48
N GLY A 855 -12.39 50.56 -5.14
CA GLY A 855 -11.94 50.69 -3.75
C GLY A 855 -11.24 49.45 -3.18
N ALA A 856 -11.04 48.40 -3.99
CA ALA A 856 -10.34 47.19 -3.59
C ALA A 856 -8.95 47.50 -3.02
N GLN A 857 -8.65 46.87 -1.89
CA GLN A 857 -7.32 46.76 -1.31
C GLN A 857 -6.92 45.30 -1.27
N VAL A 858 -5.63 45.01 -1.32
CA VAL A 858 -5.08 43.65 -1.35
C VAL A 858 -3.93 43.52 -0.35
N MET A 859 -3.77 42.32 0.21
CA MET A 859 -2.62 41.92 1.02
C MET A 859 -2.23 40.48 0.68
N LEU A 860 -0.93 40.21 0.67
CA LEU A 860 -0.36 38.86 0.73
C LEU A 860 -0.36 38.39 2.18
N PHE A 861 -0.63 37.11 2.41
CA PHE A 861 -0.47 36.42 3.68
C PHE A 861 0.26 35.09 3.49
N VAL A 862 0.89 34.61 4.57
CA VAL A 862 1.49 33.27 4.67
C VAL A 862 1.06 32.62 5.99
N LYS A 863 1.06 31.28 6.00
CA LYS A 863 0.85 30.44 7.18
C LYS A 863 2.10 29.58 7.38
N ASP A 864 2.79 29.74 8.51
CA ASP A 864 4.00 28.97 8.81
C ASP A 864 3.69 27.56 9.34
N GLN A 865 4.74 26.78 9.60
CA GLN A 865 4.69 25.42 10.17
C GLN A 865 3.89 25.29 11.49
N ASP A 866 3.75 26.37 12.26
CA ASP A 866 3.01 26.40 13.53
C ASP A 866 1.58 26.95 13.35
N ASP A 867 1.11 27.02 12.09
CA ASP A 867 -0.18 27.58 11.71
C ASP A 867 -0.35 29.08 12.04
N ALA A 868 0.75 29.81 12.24
CA ALA A 868 0.72 31.22 12.54
C ALA A 868 0.65 32.09 11.27
N TRP A 869 -0.18 33.14 11.34
CA TRP A 869 -0.46 34.02 10.21
C TRP A 869 0.43 35.25 10.20
N THR A 870 1.03 35.54 9.04
CA THR A 870 1.75 36.79 8.76
C THR A 870 1.19 37.42 7.50
N ASP A 871 0.98 38.75 7.49
CA ASP A 871 0.50 39.49 6.33
C ASP A 871 1.35 40.72 6.00
N SER A 872 1.34 41.12 4.72
CA SER A 872 2.05 42.29 4.18
C SER A 872 1.39 43.64 4.50
N GLY A 873 0.18 43.62 5.06
CA GLY A 873 -0.70 44.78 5.23
C GLY A 873 -1.45 45.17 3.95
N ALA A 874 -2.70 45.63 4.11
CA ALA A 874 -3.54 46.01 2.98
C ALA A 874 -3.08 47.30 2.28
N VAL A 875 -2.95 47.24 0.95
CA VAL A 875 -2.62 48.36 0.05
C VAL A 875 -3.63 48.44 -1.10
N ASP A 876 -3.68 49.55 -1.83
CA ASP A 876 -4.63 49.72 -2.95
C ASP A 876 -4.31 48.74 -4.09
N ALA A 877 -5.31 48.02 -4.59
CA ALA A 877 -5.16 46.91 -5.55
C ALA A 877 -5.08 47.38 -7.02
N ASP A 878 -4.13 48.26 -7.35
CA ASP A 878 -3.89 48.78 -8.70
C ASP A 878 -2.46 48.43 -9.15
N ASN A 879 -2.30 47.23 -9.73
CA ASN A 879 -1.04 46.67 -10.23
C ASN A 879 0.11 46.82 -9.22
N VAL A 880 -0.04 46.13 -8.08
CA VAL A 880 0.84 46.24 -6.91
C VAL A 880 1.62 44.96 -6.67
N GLU A 881 2.88 45.10 -6.28
CA GLU A 881 3.75 44.01 -5.82
C GLU A 881 3.67 43.93 -4.28
N LEU A 882 3.35 42.76 -3.75
CA LEU A 882 3.19 42.48 -2.32
C LEU A 882 4.33 41.58 -1.84
N THR A 883 4.95 41.88 -0.70
CA THR A 883 6.11 41.11 -0.20
C THR A 883 5.97 40.79 1.28
N ILE A 884 6.36 39.57 1.67
CA ILE A 884 6.53 39.15 3.07
C ILE A 884 7.98 38.68 3.28
N ASP A 885 8.55 39.07 4.42
CA ASP A 885 9.85 38.62 4.91
C ASP A 885 9.74 37.20 5.47
N LEU A 886 10.57 36.29 4.97
CA LEU A 886 10.60 34.88 5.34
C LEU A 886 11.85 34.50 6.16
N THR A 887 12.71 35.46 6.51
CA THR A 887 14.02 35.17 7.14
C THR A 887 13.98 34.41 8.48
N GLU A 888 12.82 34.30 9.12
CA GLU A 888 12.61 33.55 10.37
C GLU A 888 11.59 32.39 10.20
N ILE A 889 11.25 32.03 8.95
CA ILE A 889 10.30 30.98 8.60
C ILE A 889 11.02 30.02 7.66
N ASP A 890 11.18 28.76 8.08
CA ASP A 890 11.84 27.74 7.27
C ASP A 890 10.84 26.94 6.43
N HIS A 891 9.56 26.96 6.82
CA HIS A 891 8.52 26.17 6.16
C HIS A 891 7.16 26.88 6.18
N LEU A 892 6.45 26.84 5.05
CA LEU A 892 5.09 27.37 4.91
C LEU A 892 4.10 26.23 4.73
N ASN A 893 3.04 26.19 5.56
CA ASN A 893 1.89 25.33 5.32
C ASN A 893 1.09 25.83 4.10
N GLY A 894 1.11 27.13 3.82
CA GLY A 894 0.45 27.73 2.66
C GLY A 894 0.54 29.25 2.61
N PHE A 895 0.06 29.85 1.52
CA PHE A 895 0.03 31.29 1.32
C PHE A 895 -1.12 31.72 0.42
N GLY A 896 -1.41 33.01 0.39
CA GLY A 896 -2.43 33.54 -0.51
C GLY A 896 -2.55 35.06 -0.51
N ILE A 897 -3.36 35.57 -1.42
CA ILE A 897 -3.72 36.98 -1.48
C ILE A 897 -5.18 37.19 -1.10
N ARG A 898 -5.44 38.26 -0.35
CA ARG A 898 -6.77 38.62 0.12
C ARG A 898 -7.13 40.04 -0.30
N PHE A 899 -8.17 40.15 -1.11
CA PHE A 899 -8.80 41.42 -1.47
C PHE A 899 -9.90 41.78 -0.48
N ILE A 900 -9.99 43.05 -0.11
CA ILE A 900 -10.98 43.63 0.81
C ILE A 900 -11.40 45.02 0.35
N ASN A 901 -12.44 45.60 0.99
CA ASN A 901 -12.90 46.98 0.78
C ASN A 901 -13.39 47.31 -0.65
N PHE A 902 -13.63 46.30 -1.48
CA PHE A 902 -14.20 46.45 -2.82
C PHE A 902 -15.71 46.74 -2.80
N ASP A 903 -16.22 47.24 -3.92
CA ASP A 903 -17.66 47.45 -4.13
C ASP A 903 -18.41 46.12 -4.39
N ALA A 904 -19.05 45.59 -3.35
CA ALA A 904 -19.86 44.37 -3.42
C ALA A 904 -21.11 44.49 -4.33
N ALA A 905 -21.42 45.67 -4.86
CA ALA A 905 -22.46 45.84 -5.87
C ALA A 905 -21.97 45.64 -7.31
N SER A 906 -20.69 45.29 -7.50
CA SER A 906 -20.12 45.04 -8.83
C SER A 906 -20.62 43.70 -9.39
N THR A 907 -21.10 43.74 -10.63
CA THR A 907 -21.59 42.56 -11.35
C THR A 907 -20.53 41.92 -12.25
N ASP A 908 -19.31 42.49 -12.31
CA ASP A 908 -18.22 42.01 -13.17
C ASP A 908 -16.84 42.22 -12.52
N ALA A 909 -16.76 42.04 -11.20
CA ALA A 909 -15.52 42.20 -10.44
C ALA A 909 -14.50 41.13 -10.84
N LYS A 910 -13.23 41.54 -10.95
CA LYS A 910 -12.11 40.69 -11.35
C LYS A 910 -10.93 40.94 -10.42
N PHE A 911 -10.35 39.90 -9.87
CA PHE A 911 -9.24 39.97 -8.93
C PHE A 911 -8.12 39.08 -9.44
N PHE A 912 -6.88 39.56 -9.49
CA PHE A 912 -5.78 38.82 -10.12
C PHE A 912 -4.60 38.69 -9.18
N ALA A 913 -3.96 37.52 -9.21
CA ALA A 913 -2.62 37.28 -8.70
C ALA A 913 -1.73 36.86 -9.87
N ASP A 914 -0.47 37.22 -9.85
CA ASP A 914 0.49 36.79 -10.84
C ASP A 914 1.91 36.77 -10.26
N TYR A 915 2.78 36.03 -10.93
CA TYR A 915 4.22 36.02 -10.74
C TYR A 915 4.68 35.87 -9.28
N VAL A 916 4.29 34.75 -8.67
CA VAL A 916 4.69 34.35 -7.32
C VAL A 916 6.18 34.00 -7.33
N ARG A 917 6.96 34.67 -6.49
CA ARG A 917 8.42 34.54 -6.44
C ARG A 917 8.93 34.39 -5.03
N PHE A 918 9.86 33.47 -4.85
CA PHE A 918 10.73 33.43 -3.67
C PHE A 918 12.07 34.06 -4.01
N SER A 919 12.56 34.97 -3.16
CA SER A 919 13.79 35.70 -3.42
C SER A 919 14.82 35.44 -2.33
N ASN A 920 16.09 35.35 -2.72
CA ASN A 920 17.23 35.35 -1.80
C ASN A 920 18.39 36.18 -2.38
N ALA A 921 19.56 36.10 -1.74
CA ALA A 921 20.75 36.80 -2.19
C ALA A 921 21.25 36.42 -3.60
N ASP A 922 20.88 35.24 -4.11
CA ASP A 922 21.32 34.69 -5.40
C ASP A 922 20.34 35.01 -6.55
N GLY A 923 19.10 35.39 -6.26
CA GLY A 923 18.10 35.83 -7.24
C GLY A 923 16.66 35.54 -6.84
N ASP A 924 15.75 35.71 -7.79
CA ASP A 924 14.34 35.32 -7.68
C ASP A 924 14.16 33.92 -8.30
N THR A 925 13.50 33.03 -7.56
CA THR A 925 12.94 31.76 -8.05
C THR A 925 11.44 31.96 -8.25
N THR A 926 10.95 31.80 -9.48
CA THR A 926 9.51 31.75 -9.75
C THR A 926 8.93 30.49 -9.13
N TYR A 927 7.93 30.65 -8.26
CA TYR A 927 7.12 29.55 -7.77
C TYR A 927 5.98 29.25 -8.74
N ASP A 928 5.26 30.28 -9.17
CA ASP A 928 4.19 30.15 -10.15
C ASP A 928 4.05 31.43 -10.99
N ASP A 929 3.91 31.27 -12.30
CA ASP A 929 3.61 32.31 -13.28
C ASP A 929 2.28 32.07 -14.02
N PHE A 930 1.55 31.02 -13.66
CA PHE A 930 0.21 30.69 -14.16
C PHE A 930 0.12 30.45 -15.67
N GLU A 931 1.25 30.16 -16.33
CA GLU A 931 1.29 29.90 -17.77
C GLU A 931 0.94 28.44 -18.13
N GLN A 932 0.73 27.55 -17.14
CA GLN A 932 0.27 26.16 -17.32
C GLN A 932 1.12 25.35 -18.31
N LEU A 933 2.43 25.36 -18.09
CA LEU A 933 3.37 24.82 -19.07
C LEU A 933 3.52 23.30 -19.00
N ASN A 934 3.03 22.62 -17.97
CA ASN A 934 3.14 21.15 -17.79
C ASN A 934 4.58 20.64 -18.02
N GLY A 935 5.55 21.34 -17.43
CA GLY A 935 6.98 21.04 -17.57
C GLY A 935 7.60 21.40 -18.93
N TRP A 936 6.84 21.97 -19.86
CA TRP A 936 7.37 22.47 -21.13
C TRP A 936 8.07 23.80 -20.96
N GLU A 937 9.13 23.99 -21.73
CA GLU A 937 9.84 25.24 -21.82
C GLU A 937 10.04 25.69 -23.27
N GLY A 938 9.94 27.01 -23.47
CA GLY A 938 10.24 27.68 -24.72
C GLY A 938 11.64 28.27 -24.69
N GLN A 939 12.42 28.05 -25.74
CA GLN A 939 13.76 28.62 -25.85
C GLN A 939 13.99 29.27 -27.21
N VAL A 940 14.74 30.38 -27.22
CA VAL A 940 15.29 31.01 -28.42
C VAL A 940 16.80 30.86 -28.37
N ASN A 941 17.37 30.09 -29.30
CA ASN A 941 18.78 29.70 -29.32
C ASN A 941 19.30 29.09 -28.02
N TRP A 942 18.53 28.16 -27.44
CA TRP A 942 18.91 27.44 -26.22
C TRP A 942 18.98 28.33 -24.97
N ALA A 943 18.42 29.54 -25.04
CA ALA A 943 18.18 30.37 -23.88
C ALA A 943 16.68 30.36 -23.60
N PRO A 944 16.26 30.10 -22.34
CA PRO A 944 14.87 30.19 -21.93
C PRO A 944 14.25 31.53 -22.32
N THR A 945 12.99 31.49 -22.72
CA THR A 945 12.22 32.68 -23.09
C THR A 945 10.78 32.55 -22.62
N SER A 946 10.15 33.66 -22.27
CA SER A 946 8.74 33.70 -21.84
C SER A 946 7.75 33.61 -23.01
N GLY A 947 6.46 33.47 -22.72
CA GLY A 947 5.39 33.49 -23.74
C GLY A 947 5.11 32.15 -24.41
N LEU A 948 5.58 31.05 -23.79
CA LEU A 948 4.99 29.74 -24.00
C LEU A 948 3.66 29.70 -23.24
N THR A 949 2.60 29.15 -23.80
CA THR A 949 1.27 29.07 -23.17
C THR A 949 0.42 28.01 -23.89
N PRO A 950 -0.56 27.38 -23.22
CA PRO A 950 -1.63 26.65 -23.90
C PRO A 950 -2.42 27.57 -24.84
N SER A 951 -2.81 27.05 -26.00
CA SER A 951 -3.44 27.84 -27.05
C SER A 951 -4.56 27.09 -27.76
N GLU A 952 -5.70 27.78 -27.91
CA GLU A 952 -6.83 27.35 -28.75
C GLU A 952 -6.67 27.80 -30.22
N ASP A 953 -5.58 28.51 -30.58
CA ASP A 953 -5.36 28.98 -31.96
C ASP A 953 -5.20 27.81 -32.95
N TRP A 954 -4.70 26.67 -32.46
CA TRP A 954 -4.50 25.46 -33.23
C TRP A 954 -4.46 24.22 -32.32
N GLY A 955 -4.99 23.09 -32.79
CA GLY A 955 -4.92 21.77 -32.17
C GLY A 955 -5.20 20.67 -33.22
N VAL A 956 -4.72 19.46 -32.98
CA VAL A 956 -4.81 18.29 -33.87
C VAL A 956 -6.00 17.43 -33.47
N ASP A 957 -6.04 16.98 -32.22
CA ASP A 957 -7.00 16.03 -31.67
C ASP A 957 -7.79 16.66 -30.50
N GLY A 958 -8.31 17.86 -30.70
CA GLY A 958 -9.11 18.57 -29.70
C GLY A 958 -9.02 20.07 -29.91
N THR A 959 -8.96 20.85 -28.83
CA THR A 959 -8.99 22.32 -28.90
C THR A 959 -7.67 22.97 -28.56
N ASN A 960 -6.86 22.39 -27.68
CA ASN A 960 -5.66 23.01 -27.16
C ASN A 960 -4.38 22.45 -27.79
N SER A 961 -3.34 23.29 -27.86
CA SER A 961 -1.96 22.88 -28.10
C SER A 961 -1.00 23.73 -27.28
N MET A 962 0.25 23.30 -27.15
CA MET A 962 1.29 24.14 -26.56
C MET A 962 1.82 25.13 -27.60
N SER A 963 1.77 26.44 -27.33
CA SER A 963 2.14 27.50 -28.28
C SER A 963 3.17 28.48 -27.75
N LEU A 964 4.11 28.89 -28.59
CA LEU A 964 5.05 29.98 -28.33
C LEU A 964 4.93 31.05 -29.41
N VAL A 965 4.62 32.28 -28.99
CA VAL A 965 4.53 33.45 -29.88
C VAL A 965 5.74 34.37 -29.69
N LYS A 966 6.42 34.74 -30.79
CA LYS A 966 7.63 35.56 -30.75
C LYS A 966 7.71 36.63 -31.83
N ASP A 967 8.17 37.82 -31.42
CA ASP A 967 8.72 38.84 -32.32
C ASP A 967 10.18 38.50 -32.64
N LEU A 968 10.40 37.74 -33.71
CA LEU A 968 11.74 37.34 -34.14
C LEU A 968 12.60 38.54 -34.58
N SER A 969 11.98 39.68 -34.90
CA SER A 969 12.70 40.91 -35.28
C SER A 969 13.35 41.62 -34.09
N ALA A 970 12.88 41.34 -32.88
CA ALA A 970 13.46 41.82 -31.63
C ALA A 970 14.65 40.98 -31.15
N GLU A 971 14.80 39.76 -31.66
CA GLU A 971 15.84 38.81 -31.27
C GLU A 971 17.17 39.09 -31.98
N THR A 972 18.28 39.06 -31.22
CA THR A 972 19.61 39.37 -31.78
C THR A 972 20.06 38.37 -32.86
N GLU A 973 19.66 37.10 -32.74
CA GLU A 973 19.91 36.04 -33.72
C GLU A 973 18.86 34.92 -33.58
N PRO A 974 17.62 34.98 -34.09
CA PRO A 974 16.56 33.99 -33.84
C PRO A 974 16.78 32.62 -34.53
N GLY A 975 18.02 32.15 -34.67
CA GLY A 975 18.39 31.01 -35.50
C GLY A 975 17.68 29.70 -35.16
N ASN A 976 17.16 29.57 -33.93
CA ASN A 976 16.39 28.42 -33.47
C ASN A 976 15.31 28.83 -32.47
N VAL A 977 14.14 28.21 -32.58
CA VAL A 977 13.12 28.17 -31.53
C VAL A 977 12.96 26.72 -31.09
N VAL A 978 12.98 26.44 -29.79
CA VAL A 978 12.91 25.08 -29.22
C VAL A 978 11.74 25.03 -28.25
N LEU A 979 10.93 23.98 -28.35
CA LEU A 979 9.89 23.61 -27.38
C LEU A 979 10.23 22.22 -26.84
N GLN A 980 10.42 22.06 -25.54
CA GLN A 980 10.86 20.79 -24.96
C GLN A 980 10.37 20.58 -23.53
N THR A 981 10.43 19.33 -23.06
CA THR A 981 10.11 18.92 -21.69
C THR A 981 11.01 17.76 -21.23
N TYR A 982 11.15 17.56 -19.92
CA TYR A 982 11.95 16.51 -19.28
C TYR A 982 11.15 15.75 -18.20
N PRO A 983 10.15 14.95 -18.59
CA PRO A 983 9.24 14.30 -17.64
C PRO A 983 9.80 13.05 -16.94
N GLY A 984 10.83 12.39 -17.48
CA GLY A 984 11.35 11.13 -16.89
C GLY A 984 10.36 9.95 -17.00
N LEU A 985 9.91 9.62 -18.22
CA LEU A 985 8.94 8.54 -18.44
C LEU A 985 9.61 7.17 -18.43
N LEU A 986 9.26 6.30 -17.49
CA LEU A 986 9.53 4.86 -17.61
C LEU A 986 8.59 4.24 -18.64
N LEU A 987 9.08 3.35 -19.49
CA LEU A 987 8.33 2.82 -20.63
C LEU A 987 7.85 1.38 -20.38
N GLU A 988 6.61 1.08 -20.80
CA GLU A 988 6.17 -0.32 -20.95
C GLU A 988 6.96 -1.06 -22.05
N ASP A 989 7.06 -2.38 -21.91
CA ASP A 989 7.67 -3.22 -22.92
C ASP A 989 6.88 -3.22 -24.25
N GLY A 990 7.62 -3.34 -25.36
CA GLY A 990 7.01 -3.43 -26.69
C GLY A 990 6.67 -2.08 -27.35
N LEU A 991 6.96 -0.96 -26.67
CA LEU A 991 6.95 0.36 -27.29
C LEU A 991 8.04 0.50 -28.34
N THR A 992 7.65 1.04 -29.49
CA THR A 992 8.50 1.16 -30.68
C THR A 992 8.69 2.59 -31.13
N ALA A 993 7.78 3.50 -30.79
CA ALA A 993 7.90 4.87 -31.23
C ALA A 993 7.27 5.88 -30.28
N ILE A 994 7.80 7.09 -30.31
CA ILE A 994 7.15 8.29 -29.80
C ILE A 994 6.82 9.22 -30.99
N LYS A 995 5.63 9.80 -30.97
CA LYS A 995 5.08 10.68 -32.00
C LYS A 995 4.77 12.03 -31.37
N LEU A 996 4.91 13.11 -32.13
CA LEU A 996 4.38 14.43 -31.78
C LEU A 996 4.08 15.22 -33.05
N THR A 997 3.08 16.08 -33.03
CA THR A 997 2.76 16.98 -34.15
C THR A 997 3.29 18.38 -33.89
N ALA A 998 3.93 18.98 -34.89
CA ALA A 998 4.45 20.34 -34.81
C ALA A 998 3.91 21.23 -35.94
N TYR A 999 3.69 22.51 -35.63
CA TYR A 999 3.22 23.51 -36.58
C TYR A 999 3.91 24.86 -36.37
N ALA A 1000 4.08 25.64 -37.43
CA ALA A 1000 4.57 27.01 -37.35
C ALA A 1000 3.77 27.93 -38.28
N GLU A 1001 3.38 29.11 -37.78
CA GLU A 1001 2.63 30.12 -38.51
C GLU A 1001 3.37 31.46 -38.46
N GLY A 1002 3.38 32.21 -39.57
CA GLY A 1002 4.03 33.54 -39.62
C GLY A 1002 5.56 33.54 -39.52
N ALA A 1003 6.20 32.37 -39.40
CA ALA A 1003 7.62 32.23 -39.10
C ALA A 1003 8.56 32.18 -40.32
N GLY A 1004 8.03 32.19 -41.55
CA GLY A 1004 8.79 32.12 -42.80
C GLY A 1004 8.22 31.11 -43.80
N ALA A 1005 8.87 30.96 -44.95
CA ALA A 1005 8.42 30.08 -46.05
C ALA A 1005 9.33 28.87 -46.29
N ASP A 1006 10.31 28.62 -45.41
CA ASP A 1006 11.22 27.47 -45.47
C ASP A 1006 11.52 26.96 -44.03
N VAL A 1007 10.51 26.92 -43.16
CA VAL A 1007 10.69 26.55 -41.74
C VAL A 1007 10.87 25.04 -41.65
N ASN A 1008 11.94 24.61 -40.98
CA ASN A 1008 12.25 23.19 -40.76
C ASN A 1008 12.19 22.86 -39.27
N VAL A 1009 11.54 21.75 -38.92
CA VAL A 1009 11.44 21.23 -37.56
C VAL A 1009 12.28 19.97 -37.39
N HIS A 1010 12.95 19.85 -36.25
CA HIS A 1010 13.58 18.62 -35.78
C HIS A 1010 12.88 18.16 -34.52
N MET A 1011 12.44 16.92 -34.47
CA MET A 1011 12.13 16.26 -33.19
C MET A 1011 13.41 15.72 -32.58
N PHE A 1012 13.48 15.63 -31.26
CA PHE A 1012 14.53 14.90 -30.54
C PHE A 1012 13.97 14.19 -29.30
N VAL A 1013 14.67 13.15 -28.86
CA VAL A 1013 14.39 12.37 -27.64
C VAL A 1013 15.71 12.08 -26.93
N LYS A 1014 15.70 12.17 -25.61
CA LYS A 1014 16.77 11.79 -24.67
C LYS A 1014 16.21 10.73 -23.74
N GLY A 1015 16.95 9.67 -23.48
CA GLY A 1015 16.49 8.56 -22.66
C GLY A 1015 17.61 7.64 -22.22
N VAL A 1016 17.22 6.50 -21.67
CA VAL A 1016 18.11 5.42 -21.23
C VAL A 1016 17.76 4.16 -22.00
N ASP A 1017 18.77 3.52 -22.59
CA ASP A 1017 18.58 2.24 -23.28
C ASP A 1017 18.51 1.05 -22.32
N ALA A 1018 18.13 -0.12 -22.83
CA ALA A 1018 18.05 -1.37 -22.05
C ALA A 1018 19.37 -1.78 -21.36
N ASP A 1019 20.51 -1.22 -21.77
CA ASP A 1019 21.82 -1.46 -21.14
C ASP A 1019 22.15 -0.40 -20.06
N GLY A 1020 21.21 0.50 -19.74
CA GLY A 1020 21.37 1.57 -18.75
C GLY A 1020 22.19 2.78 -19.23
N ASN A 1021 22.42 2.94 -20.53
CA ASN A 1021 23.21 4.05 -21.07
C ASN A 1021 22.32 5.21 -21.51
N ASP A 1022 22.79 6.44 -21.24
CA ASP A 1022 22.17 7.63 -21.81
C ASP A 1022 22.26 7.64 -23.34
N VAL A 1023 21.11 7.77 -23.98
CA VAL A 1023 20.94 7.81 -25.44
C VAL A 1023 20.15 9.04 -25.87
N GLU A 1024 20.52 9.61 -27.02
CA GLU A 1024 19.90 10.82 -27.56
C GLU A 1024 19.77 10.72 -29.09
N GLN A 1025 18.60 11.05 -29.63
CA GLN A 1025 18.30 10.99 -31.07
C GLN A 1025 17.93 12.35 -31.66
N TRP A 1026 18.55 12.67 -32.81
CA TRP A 1026 18.30 13.89 -33.59
C TRP A 1026 18.08 13.56 -35.07
N PRO A 1027 16.88 13.13 -35.47
CA PRO A 1027 16.53 12.83 -36.85
C PRO A 1027 16.62 14.07 -37.76
N ALA A 1028 16.59 13.81 -39.08
CA ALA A 1028 16.65 14.86 -40.08
C ALA A 1028 15.45 15.81 -39.99
N ALA A 1029 15.69 17.09 -40.31
CA ALA A 1029 14.66 18.11 -40.29
C ALA A 1029 13.56 17.82 -41.31
N VAL A 1030 12.31 18.09 -40.94
CA VAL A 1030 11.15 18.07 -41.84
C VAL A 1030 10.67 19.51 -42.05
N ASN A 1031 10.32 19.86 -43.27
CA ASN A 1031 9.79 21.17 -43.58
C ASN A 1031 8.31 21.28 -43.13
N VAL A 1032 7.96 22.37 -42.44
CA VAL A 1032 6.64 22.63 -41.84
C VAL A 1032 5.98 23.84 -42.51
N ASP A 1033 6.17 24.01 -43.82
CA ASP A 1033 5.67 25.19 -44.53
C ASP A 1033 4.13 25.21 -44.62
N GLY A 1034 3.50 25.92 -43.69
CA GLY A 1034 2.07 26.26 -43.74
C GLY A 1034 1.11 25.10 -43.54
N ALA A 1035 1.60 23.95 -43.08
CA ALA A 1035 0.78 22.80 -42.67
C ALA A 1035 1.42 22.07 -41.48
N PRO A 1036 0.63 21.51 -40.56
CA PRO A 1036 1.14 20.72 -39.45
C PRO A 1036 1.79 19.43 -39.93
N VAL A 1037 2.80 18.96 -39.20
CA VAL A 1037 3.57 17.76 -39.52
C VAL A 1037 3.66 16.86 -38.30
N ALA A 1038 3.20 15.61 -38.44
CA ALA A 1038 3.47 14.55 -37.47
C ALA A 1038 4.92 14.08 -37.60
N LEU A 1039 5.65 14.15 -36.50
CA LEU A 1039 7.01 13.67 -36.34
C LEU A 1039 6.98 12.39 -35.52
N MET A 1040 7.89 11.48 -35.82
CA MET A 1040 7.95 10.17 -35.18
C MET A 1040 9.41 9.76 -35.01
N LEU A 1041 9.71 9.17 -33.86
CA LEU A 1041 11.02 8.65 -33.50
C LEU A 1041 10.92 7.21 -33.02
N ASP A 1042 11.85 6.39 -33.48
CA ASP A 1042 12.02 5.01 -33.03
C ASP A 1042 12.67 5.01 -31.64
N ILE A 1043 11.95 4.47 -30.66
CA ILE A 1043 12.41 4.31 -29.27
C ILE A 1043 12.55 2.84 -28.90
N THR A 1044 12.60 1.94 -29.89
CA THR A 1044 12.77 0.51 -29.65
C THR A 1044 14.02 0.27 -28.80
N GLY A 1045 13.84 -0.35 -27.63
CA GLY A 1045 14.90 -0.66 -26.68
C GLY A 1045 15.24 0.46 -25.68
N TYR A 1046 14.45 1.54 -25.63
CA TYR A 1046 14.49 2.51 -24.53
C TYR A 1046 13.73 1.92 -23.34
N GLN A 1047 14.27 2.12 -22.14
CA GLN A 1047 13.61 1.82 -20.86
C GLN A 1047 13.01 3.08 -20.24
N GLU A 1048 13.63 4.24 -20.51
CA GLU A 1048 13.21 5.53 -19.99
C GLU A 1048 13.35 6.62 -21.07
N ILE A 1049 12.41 7.57 -21.13
CA ILE A 1049 12.54 8.85 -21.82
C ILE A 1049 12.71 9.97 -20.79
N LYS A 1050 13.96 10.42 -20.64
CA LYS A 1050 14.34 11.57 -19.81
C LYS A 1050 13.79 12.89 -20.32
N GLY A 1051 13.65 13.05 -21.64
CA GLY A 1051 13.12 14.27 -22.23
C GLY A 1051 12.94 14.21 -23.74
N TYR A 1052 12.09 15.08 -24.26
CA TYR A 1052 11.78 15.15 -25.69
C TYR A 1052 11.32 16.56 -26.08
N GLY A 1053 11.31 16.84 -27.39
CA GLY A 1053 10.84 18.12 -27.89
C GLY A 1053 11.08 18.35 -29.38
N VAL A 1054 10.90 19.58 -29.80
CA VAL A 1054 11.14 20.05 -31.18
C VAL A 1054 11.99 21.30 -31.26
N ARG A 1055 12.71 21.43 -32.37
CA ARG A 1055 13.48 22.62 -32.75
C ARG A 1055 13.10 23.11 -34.13
N PHE A 1056 12.57 24.32 -34.21
CA PHE A 1056 12.30 25.05 -35.45
C PHE A 1056 13.51 25.86 -35.91
N GLN A 1057 13.80 25.83 -37.21
CA GLN A 1057 14.93 26.49 -37.88
C GLN A 1057 14.53 27.05 -39.24
N GLY A 1058 15.40 27.88 -39.84
CA GLY A 1058 15.11 28.51 -41.13
C GLY A 1058 14.14 29.70 -41.02
N LEU A 1059 14.07 30.30 -39.84
CA LEU A 1059 13.10 31.32 -39.48
C LEU A 1059 13.37 32.66 -40.20
N ASP A 1060 12.31 33.35 -40.57
CA ASP A 1060 12.37 34.73 -41.05
C ASP A 1060 12.59 35.67 -39.86
N ALA A 1061 13.84 36.11 -39.69
CA ALA A 1061 14.24 37.04 -38.64
C ALA A 1061 13.57 38.43 -38.73
N THR A 1062 12.73 38.68 -39.73
CA THR A 1062 11.92 39.91 -39.84
C THR A 1062 10.47 39.73 -39.41
N ALA A 1063 10.05 38.51 -39.07
CA ALA A 1063 8.72 38.23 -38.56
C ALA A 1063 8.50 38.89 -37.20
N THR A 1064 7.41 39.65 -37.07
CA THR A 1064 7.05 40.36 -35.84
C THR A 1064 6.07 39.58 -34.96
N GLU A 1065 5.52 38.49 -35.49
CA GLU A 1065 4.53 37.64 -34.84
C GLU A 1065 4.62 36.23 -35.45
N ALA A 1066 5.64 35.48 -35.02
CA ALA A 1066 5.83 34.09 -35.39
C ALA A 1066 5.26 33.19 -34.30
N LYS A 1067 4.46 32.20 -34.66
CA LYS A 1067 3.82 31.25 -33.74
C LYS A 1067 4.35 29.85 -33.98
N PHE A 1068 4.63 29.12 -32.91
CA PHE A 1068 5.17 27.76 -32.93
C PHE A 1068 4.32 26.87 -32.03
N TYR A 1069 3.95 25.69 -32.50
CA TYR A 1069 3.03 24.81 -31.79
C TYR A 1069 3.55 23.37 -31.69
N VAL A 1070 3.23 22.70 -30.59
CA VAL A 1070 3.37 21.25 -30.38
C VAL A 1070 2.05 20.69 -29.85
N ASP A 1071 1.66 19.53 -30.38
CA ASP A 1071 0.43 18.83 -29.97
C ASP A 1071 0.56 17.30 -30.18
N SER A 1072 -0.32 16.52 -29.57
CA SER A 1072 -0.54 15.08 -29.74
C SER A 1072 0.73 14.24 -29.60
N VAL A 1073 1.36 14.35 -28.43
CA VAL A 1073 2.47 13.49 -28.03
C VAL A 1073 1.94 12.11 -27.68
N MET A 1074 2.45 11.06 -28.32
CA MET A 1074 1.95 9.69 -28.16
C MET A 1074 3.07 8.66 -28.20
N LEU A 1075 2.88 7.55 -27.49
CA LEU A 1075 3.69 6.33 -27.59
C LEU A 1075 2.97 5.29 -28.45
N GLU A 1076 3.68 4.57 -29.31
CA GLU A 1076 3.16 3.44 -30.10
C GLU A 1076 3.84 2.14 -29.70
N ALA A 1077 3.02 1.11 -29.43
CA ALA A 1077 3.44 -0.28 -29.46
C ALA A 1077 3.51 -0.81 -30.90
N SER A 1078 4.28 -1.89 -31.11
CA SER A 1078 4.27 -2.58 -32.39
C SER A 1078 2.86 -3.09 -32.70
N ALA A 1079 2.34 -2.82 -33.91
CA ALA A 1079 1.09 -3.41 -34.35
C ALA A 1079 1.29 -4.93 -34.57
N GLU A 1080 0.85 -5.76 -33.62
CA GLU A 1080 0.75 -7.22 -33.80
C GLU A 1080 -0.42 -7.63 -34.71
#